data_AF-A0A950MBS1-F1
#
_entry.id   AF-A0A950MBS1-F1
#
_cell.length_a   1.000
_cell.length_b   1.000
_cell.length_c   1.000
_cell.angle_alpha   90.00
_cell.angle_beta   90.00
_cell.angle_gamma   90.00
#
_symmetry.space_group_name_H-M   'P 1'
#
loop_
_entity.id
_entity.type
_entity.pdbx_description
1 polymer ?
#
loop_
_entity_poly.entity_id
_entity_poly.type
_entity_poly.pdbx_seq_one_letter_code
_entity_poly.pdbx_strand_id
1 'polypeptide(L)'
;MAEQSPAAPASILGFWRDLEVFNIPTAPTPKDNTKQVKIVTVRPGETLPWKRREFTPTDEYGFIHVVYLGTADMEDMSRLLLQSVFPDQDLSERERQRASGRGWLAAFVVNEYGCAKLDSYLAASFAHGAMALRETNSVANVNARLQRATGEFTERRHKLELAPGEAPPTIAASSLSWQDLDEELAVVRKLLGPHADDPSIDWRLVVRVSRVKRRYVDDNLQAATEFLNSFYLDDLDRLIAQTGGNQPFGKALASYLGPEVPKPLRVDVLADHVAMTQLVSAKHLPSARWPTSSAEPLVLAQQATVAHVLRTLRGHPGVVGVNGPPGTGKTTLLRDVIAEVIVERARRIAALAKPGEIFEPEATSVDGKKFTPIKTDIMAGTAIVVASNNNNAVKNITQELPARARISPEFGEPTYFDEVIREVFAAQHVVDEDKQPIETWGLIAAALGNVGNRRAFAKGFYRGETKKAAEDIDDIAPESESVDNVEAIGQEQGQAEPPSIKQVLDQADAEYARYISEWRTAKQRFTDLLAQFDTVRSTLIAAEQAAAKIGEHQRQLTVHEAALAEKAAHVATIVNRLAQSQQARQDQRTLVESRTASLASIRQQHAPSLIERMLAWIGVRTTSLEEKHQRIASATQSLAEASEALATMSRDILVAEQQLREQERQLGEQRRQTDALKAEIRRHQLVLDKGYATGAKHFPDGQFWQMPNGDRHRASIAVGPAIDKLRALIFLEAVELHRLTILTNTGKFAGNLRAVNGMLTGSSRDRVPLSQRPMLWD
;
A
#
# COMPACT_ATOMS: atom_id res chain seq x y z
N MET A 1 8.55 -1.20 -27.81
CA MET A 1 8.31 0.18 -27.32
C MET A 1 7.17 0.73 -28.15
N ALA A 2 5.95 0.70 -27.61
CA ALA A 2 4.86 1.43 -28.22
C ALA A 2 5.08 2.90 -27.86
N GLU A 3 5.35 3.74 -28.86
CA GLU A 3 5.36 5.19 -28.70
C GLU A 3 4.01 5.59 -28.09
N GLN A 4 4.07 6.12 -26.87
CA GLN A 4 2.90 6.71 -26.23
C GLN A 4 2.43 7.85 -27.10
N SER A 5 1.16 7.85 -27.51
CA SER A 5 0.57 9.10 -27.97
C SER A 5 0.57 10.05 -26.77
N PRO A 6 1.26 11.21 -26.83
CA PRO A 6 1.25 12.21 -25.75
C PRO A 6 -0.16 12.69 -25.37
N ALA A 7 -1.18 12.32 -26.16
CA ALA A 7 -2.58 12.64 -25.93
C ALA A 7 -3.20 11.98 -24.67
N ALA A 8 -2.75 10.81 -24.21
CA ALA A 8 -3.48 10.09 -23.14
C ALA A 8 -3.42 10.78 -21.76
N PRO A 9 -2.25 11.16 -21.20
CA PRO A 9 -2.20 11.86 -19.91
C PRO A 9 -2.82 13.26 -19.97
N ALA A 10 -2.60 13.98 -21.07
CA ALA A 10 -3.17 15.31 -21.28
C ALA A 10 -4.71 15.27 -21.33
N SER A 11 -5.30 14.22 -21.92
CA SER A 11 -6.75 14.04 -21.98
C SER A 11 -7.35 13.70 -20.62
N ILE A 12 -6.68 12.86 -19.81
CA ILE A 12 -7.12 12.55 -18.44
C ILE A 12 -7.06 13.79 -17.55
N LEU A 13 -5.96 14.53 -17.60
CA LEU A 13 -5.80 15.77 -16.84
C LEU A 13 -6.79 16.84 -17.31
N GLY A 14 -7.00 16.95 -18.63
CA GLY A 14 -8.03 17.80 -19.22
C GLY A 14 -9.42 17.45 -18.70
N PHE A 15 -9.78 16.17 -18.69
CA PHE A 15 -11.06 15.71 -18.13
C PHE A 15 -11.23 16.06 -16.66
N TRP A 16 -10.20 15.87 -15.81
CA TRP A 16 -10.27 16.27 -14.41
C TRP A 16 -10.37 17.78 -14.21
N ARG A 17 -9.65 18.57 -15.02
CA ARG A 17 -9.77 20.02 -15.02
C ARG A 17 -11.19 20.42 -15.39
N ASP A 18 -11.76 19.82 -16.44
CA ASP A 18 -13.10 20.14 -16.91
C ASP A 18 -14.16 19.78 -15.84
N LEU A 19 -14.01 18.64 -15.16
CA LEU A 19 -14.85 18.28 -14.01
C LEU A 19 -14.75 19.31 -12.87
N GLU A 20 -13.54 19.73 -12.51
CA GLU A 20 -13.32 20.74 -11.47
C GLU A 20 -13.90 22.10 -11.89
N VAL A 21 -13.76 22.49 -13.17
CA VAL A 21 -14.35 23.72 -13.71
C VAL A 21 -15.86 23.72 -13.48
N PHE A 22 -16.56 22.62 -13.78
CA PHE A 22 -18.02 22.54 -13.66
C PHE A 22 -18.53 22.14 -12.27
N ASN A 23 -17.64 22.04 -11.28
CA ASN A 23 -18.04 21.85 -9.90
C ASN A 23 -18.73 23.11 -9.37
N ILE A 24 -20.03 23.02 -9.04
CA ILE A 24 -20.79 24.15 -8.47
C ILE A 24 -20.42 24.28 -6.99
N PRO A 25 -19.76 25.38 -6.58
CA PRO A 25 -19.31 25.52 -5.21
C PRO A 25 -20.50 25.75 -4.28
N THR A 26 -20.48 25.13 -3.10
CA THR A 26 -21.59 25.19 -2.14
C THR A 26 -21.47 26.41 -1.22
N ALA A 27 -22.57 27.13 -1.02
CA ALA A 27 -22.66 28.24 -0.08
C ALA A 27 -22.87 27.72 1.35
N PRO A 28 -22.34 28.41 2.38
CA PRO A 28 -22.58 28.04 3.77
C PRO A 28 -24.07 28.16 4.13
N THR A 29 -24.49 27.36 5.11
CA THR A 29 -25.89 27.25 5.54
C THR A 29 -26.04 27.62 7.01
N PRO A 30 -27.27 27.84 7.51
CA PRO A 30 -27.49 28.07 8.94
C PRO A 30 -26.98 26.94 9.86
N LYS A 31 -26.71 25.73 9.32
CA LYS A 31 -26.09 24.64 10.08
C LYS A 31 -24.63 24.91 10.44
N ASP A 32 -23.97 25.82 9.71
CA ASP A 32 -22.59 26.23 9.94
C ASP A 32 -22.48 27.37 10.98
N ASN A 33 -23.61 27.77 11.57
CA ASN A 33 -23.64 28.77 12.64
C ASN A 33 -22.91 28.26 13.89
N THR A 34 -22.09 29.13 14.48
CA THR A 34 -21.46 28.91 15.78
C THR A 34 -21.60 30.19 16.62
N LYS A 35 -21.01 30.21 17.84
CA LYS A 35 -20.93 31.45 18.63
C LYS A 35 -20.12 32.55 17.94
N GLN A 36 -19.15 32.20 17.11
CA GLN A 36 -18.24 33.14 16.44
C GLN A 36 -18.59 33.37 14.97
N VAL A 37 -19.33 32.45 14.35
CA VAL A 37 -19.70 32.52 12.93
C VAL A 37 -21.21 32.60 12.80
N LYS A 38 -21.70 33.59 12.07
CA LYS A 38 -23.11 33.72 11.69
C LYS A 38 -23.24 33.72 10.18
N ILE A 39 -24.11 32.84 9.67
CA ILE A 39 -24.47 32.78 8.27
C ILE A 39 -25.78 33.56 8.10
N VAL A 40 -25.70 34.64 7.34
CA VAL A 40 -26.83 35.53 7.09
C VAL A 40 -27.21 35.42 5.63
N THR A 41 -28.44 35.00 5.34
CA THR A 41 -29.02 35.14 3.99
C THR A 41 -29.73 36.49 3.93
N VAL A 42 -29.44 37.27 2.90
CA VAL A 42 -29.94 38.65 2.72
C VAL A 42 -30.60 38.76 1.35
N ARG A 43 -31.77 39.40 1.30
CA ARG A 43 -32.48 39.73 0.05
C ARG A 43 -32.21 41.16 -0.40
N PRO A 44 -32.34 41.46 -1.70
CA PRO A 44 -32.19 42.82 -2.22
C PRO A 44 -33.00 43.84 -1.41
N GLY A 45 -32.35 44.94 -1.02
CA GLY A 45 -32.95 46.03 -0.23
C GLY A 45 -32.95 45.84 1.29
N GLU A 46 -32.61 44.64 1.82
CA GLU A 46 -32.48 44.43 3.27
C GLU A 46 -31.21 45.07 3.84
N THR A 47 -31.12 45.27 5.16
CA THR A 47 -29.89 45.83 5.76
C THR A 47 -28.72 44.85 5.66
N LEU A 48 -27.64 45.29 4.99
CA LEU A 48 -26.40 44.52 4.82
C LEU A 48 -25.73 44.24 6.17
N PRO A 49 -25.08 43.08 6.36
CA PRO A 49 -24.55 42.66 7.67
C PRO A 49 -23.60 43.66 8.32
N TRP A 50 -22.65 44.24 7.58
CA TRP A 50 -21.72 45.25 8.10
C TRP A 50 -22.38 46.60 8.45
N LYS A 51 -23.68 46.78 8.17
CA LYS A 51 -24.47 47.94 8.61
C LYS A 51 -25.42 47.60 9.77
N ARG A 52 -25.48 46.34 10.21
CA ARG A 52 -26.32 45.92 11.33
C ARG A 52 -25.61 46.22 12.64
N ARG A 53 -26.38 46.68 13.64
CA ARG A 53 -25.86 46.99 14.99
C ARG A 53 -25.21 45.78 15.66
N GLU A 54 -25.70 44.57 15.39
CA GLU A 54 -25.20 43.32 15.95
C GLU A 54 -23.79 42.91 15.46
N PHE A 55 -23.31 43.52 14.36
CA PHE A 55 -21.99 43.25 13.78
C PHE A 55 -21.10 44.52 13.75
N THR A 56 -21.38 45.47 14.65
CA THR A 56 -20.56 46.67 14.80
C THR A 56 -19.30 46.33 15.61
N PRO A 57 -18.09 46.68 15.14
CA PRO A 57 -16.86 46.33 15.85
C PRO A 57 -16.76 47.05 17.21
N THR A 58 -16.04 46.43 18.12
CA THR A 58 -15.72 46.95 19.46
C THR A 58 -14.20 47.01 19.63
N ASP A 59 -13.73 47.60 20.74
CA ASP A 59 -12.29 47.63 21.05
C ASP A 59 -11.70 46.21 21.19
N GLU A 60 -12.51 45.24 21.59
CA GLU A 60 -12.10 43.84 21.78
C GLU A 60 -12.25 42.98 20.51
N TYR A 61 -13.27 43.22 19.69
CA TYR A 61 -13.65 42.35 18.58
C TYR A 61 -13.90 43.11 17.28
N GLY A 62 -13.41 42.55 16.17
CA GLY A 62 -13.75 42.96 14.81
C GLY A 62 -14.54 41.88 14.07
N PHE A 63 -14.99 42.21 12.87
CA PHE A 63 -15.81 41.33 12.04
C PHE A 63 -15.25 41.19 10.62
N ILE A 64 -15.23 39.96 10.12
CA ILE A 64 -14.87 39.64 8.74
C ILE A 64 -16.09 39.06 8.05
N HIS A 65 -16.42 39.62 6.89
CA HIS A 65 -17.59 39.25 6.12
C HIS A 65 -17.12 38.55 4.85
N VAL A 66 -17.39 37.26 4.69
CA VAL A 66 -17.22 36.57 3.41
C VAL A 66 -18.56 36.59 2.71
N VAL A 67 -18.61 37.34 1.62
CA VAL A 67 -19.81 37.53 0.79
C VAL A 67 -19.83 36.47 -0.28
N TYR A 68 -20.92 35.72 -0.36
CA TYR A 68 -21.25 34.79 -1.44
C TYR A 68 -22.40 35.43 -2.24
N LEU A 69 -22.08 35.83 -3.46
CA LEU A 69 -22.97 36.55 -4.37
C LEU A 69 -23.63 35.58 -5.35
N GLY A 70 -24.88 35.86 -5.69
CA GLY A 70 -25.64 35.05 -6.65
C GLY A 70 -25.86 33.63 -6.16
N THR A 71 -26.35 33.49 -4.92
CA THR A 71 -26.66 32.17 -4.37
C THR A 71 -28.06 31.73 -4.78
N ALA A 72 -28.21 30.50 -5.26
CA ALA A 72 -29.49 29.93 -5.67
C ALA A 72 -29.50 28.42 -5.38
N ASP A 73 -30.64 27.76 -5.60
CA ASP A 73 -30.71 26.31 -5.46
C ASP A 73 -29.76 25.63 -6.45
N MET A 74 -29.08 24.59 -6.00
CA MET A 74 -28.11 23.86 -6.83
C MET A 74 -28.80 23.20 -8.03
N GLU A 75 -30.08 22.83 -7.91
CA GLU A 75 -30.86 22.30 -9.03
C GLU A 75 -31.11 23.38 -10.10
N ASP A 76 -31.45 24.60 -9.67
CA ASP A 76 -31.66 25.74 -10.58
C ASP A 76 -30.34 26.13 -11.27
N MET A 77 -29.23 26.15 -10.53
CA MET A 77 -27.91 26.43 -11.11
C MET A 77 -27.45 25.35 -12.09
N SER A 78 -27.70 24.07 -11.78
CA SER A 78 -27.42 22.97 -12.70
C SER A 78 -28.25 23.09 -13.97
N ARG A 79 -29.54 23.42 -13.85
CA ARG A 79 -30.44 23.67 -14.97
C ARG A 79 -29.94 24.82 -15.85
N LEU A 80 -29.56 25.94 -15.25
CA LEU A 80 -29.00 27.10 -15.96
C LEU A 80 -27.70 26.77 -16.66
N LEU A 81 -26.79 26.05 -16.00
CA LEU A 81 -25.53 25.61 -16.60
C LEU A 81 -25.80 24.77 -17.85
N LEU A 82 -26.70 23.79 -17.75
CA LEU A 82 -27.04 22.92 -18.87
C LEU A 82 -27.71 23.70 -20.01
N GLN A 83 -28.65 24.60 -19.72
CA GLN A 83 -29.26 25.48 -20.73
C GLN A 83 -28.25 26.43 -21.37
N SER A 84 -27.25 26.89 -20.61
CA SER A 84 -26.20 27.76 -21.12
C SER A 84 -25.26 27.05 -22.09
N VAL A 85 -25.00 25.75 -21.89
CA VAL A 85 -24.04 24.96 -22.69
C VAL A 85 -24.75 24.22 -23.82
N PHE A 86 -25.98 23.76 -23.59
CA PHE A 86 -26.80 22.98 -24.54
C PHE A 86 -28.20 23.61 -24.68
N PRO A 87 -28.32 24.81 -25.25
CA PRO A 87 -29.58 25.54 -25.33
C PRO A 87 -30.66 24.80 -26.14
N ASP A 88 -30.25 23.94 -27.08
CA ASP A 88 -31.14 23.20 -27.99
C ASP A 88 -31.47 21.78 -27.50
N GLN A 89 -31.03 21.38 -26.30
CA GLN A 89 -31.26 20.05 -25.74
C GLN A 89 -32.09 20.12 -24.46
N ASP A 90 -33.27 19.49 -24.48
CA ASP A 90 -34.06 19.29 -23.28
C ASP A 90 -33.59 18.02 -22.56
N LEU A 91 -32.64 18.20 -21.64
CA LEU A 91 -32.07 17.09 -20.86
C LEU A 91 -33.06 16.60 -19.82
N SER A 92 -33.35 15.31 -19.83
CA SER A 92 -34.31 14.68 -18.93
C SER A 92 -33.85 14.74 -17.46
N GLU A 93 -34.78 14.70 -16.51
CA GLU A 93 -34.43 14.66 -15.07
C GLU A 93 -33.52 13.48 -14.68
N ARG A 94 -33.46 12.41 -15.49
CA ARG A 94 -32.60 11.24 -15.25
C ARG A 94 -31.14 11.50 -15.62
N GLU A 95 -30.87 12.48 -16.47
CA GLU A 95 -29.52 12.86 -16.92
C GLU A 95 -28.90 13.95 -16.03
N ARG A 96 -29.67 14.52 -15.10
CA ARG A 96 -29.22 15.53 -14.14
C ARG A 96 -28.75 14.87 -12.85
N GLN A 97 -27.56 15.22 -12.39
CA GLN A 97 -27.11 14.85 -11.06
C GLN A 97 -28.00 15.54 -10.03
N ARG A 98 -28.76 14.76 -9.24
CA ARG A 98 -29.52 15.31 -8.12
C ARG A 98 -28.55 15.83 -7.08
N ALA A 99 -28.53 17.13 -6.90
CA ALA A 99 -27.66 17.80 -5.95
C ALA A 99 -28.50 18.73 -5.07
N SER A 100 -28.25 18.68 -3.76
CA SER A 100 -29.02 19.43 -2.76
C SER A 100 -28.15 20.52 -2.16
N GLY A 101 -28.72 21.69 -1.90
CA GLY A 101 -28.04 22.79 -1.25
C GLY A 101 -28.13 24.06 -2.07
N ARG A 102 -27.26 25.03 -1.77
CA ARG A 102 -27.21 26.29 -2.49
C ARG A 102 -25.82 26.47 -3.09
N GLY A 103 -25.74 26.80 -4.36
CA GLY A 103 -24.49 27.20 -4.99
C GLY A 103 -24.27 28.72 -4.90
N TRP A 104 -23.16 29.23 -5.44
CA TRP A 104 -22.89 30.67 -5.56
C TRP A 104 -22.10 31.00 -6.85
N LEU A 105 -22.15 32.26 -7.31
CA LEU A 105 -21.52 32.71 -8.57
C LEU A 105 -20.23 33.51 -8.39
N ALA A 106 -20.13 34.27 -7.31
CA ALA A 106 -18.86 34.88 -6.88
C ALA A 106 -18.77 34.92 -5.36
N ALA A 107 -17.55 35.01 -4.84
CA ALA A 107 -17.30 35.25 -3.44
C ALA A 107 -16.16 36.26 -3.25
N PHE A 108 -16.21 37.06 -2.20
CA PHE A 108 -15.14 37.98 -1.83
C PHE A 108 -15.22 38.37 -0.36
N VAL A 109 -14.14 38.91 0.17
CA VAL A 109 -14.03 39.32 1.57
C VAL A 109 -14.32 40.82 1.69
N VAL A 110 -15.07 41.16 2.72
CA VAL A 110 -15.44 42.53 3.11
C VAL A 110 -15.03 42.74 4.56
N ASN A 111 -14.38 43.86 4.84
CA ASN A 111 -13.96 44.19 6.21
C ASN A 111 -15.16 44.60 7.08
N GLU A 112 -14.89 44.95 8.33
CA GLU A 112 -15.91 45.36 9.30
C GLU A 112 -16.62 46.67 8.96
N TYR A 113 -16.02 47.51 8.11
CA TYR A 113 -16.57 48.79 7.66
C TYR A 113 -17.31 48.70 6.33
N GLY A 114 -17.48 47.48 5.79
CA GLY A 114 -18.15 47.27 4.52
C GLY A 114 -17.29 47.51 3.28
N CYS A 115 -15.97 47.68 3.43
CA CYS A 115 -15.06 47.86 2.29
C CYS A 115 -14.62 46.49 1.75
N ALA A 116 -14.75 46.30 0.43
CA ALA A 116 -14.30 45.08 -0.23
C ALA A 116 -12.77 44.98 -0.22
N LYS A 117 -12.25 43.79 0.04
CA LYS A 117 -10.84 43.48 -0.17
C LYS A 117 -10.64 43.08 -1.64
N LEU A 118 -9.93 43.92 -2.40
CA LEU A 118 -9.89 43.87 -3.86
C LEU A 118 -9.21 42.61 -4.42
N ASP A 119 -8.17 42.12 -3.76
CA ASP A 119 -7.44 40.90 -4.12
C ASP A 119 -8.12 39.61 -3.61
N SER A 120 -9.32 39.70 -3.04
CA SER A 120 -10.05 38.55 -2.49
C SER A 120 -11.19 38.02 -3.36
N TYR A 121 -11.37 38.60 -4.54
CA TYR A 121 -12.46 38.22 -5.43
C TYR A 121 -12.23 36.85 -6.06
N LEU A 122 -13.27 36.03 -6.00
CA LEU A 122 -13.29 34.69 -6.54
C LEU A 122 -14.56 34.52 -7.38
N ALA A 123 -14.38 34.27 -8.66
CA ALA A 123 -15.48 33.89 -9.53
C ALA A 123 -15.69 32.37 -9.52
N ALA A 124 -16.94 31.92 -9.63
CA ALA A 124 -17.25 30.50 -9.74
C ALA A 124 -16.80 29.98 -11.11
N SER A 125 -15.96 28.94 -11.11
CA SER A 125 -15.38 28.34 -12.30
C SER A 125 -16.43 27.87 -13.30
N PHE A 126 -17.56 27.32 -12.82
CA PHE A 126 -18.58 26.74 -13.70
C PHE A 126 -19.27 27.80 -14.58
N ALA A 127 -19.48 29.02 -14.06
CA ALA A 127 -20.10 30.11 -14.80
C ALA A 127 -19.15 30.61 -15.92
N HIS A 128 -17.86 30.76 -15.60
CA HIS A 128 -16.84 31.09 -16.61
C HIS A 128 -16.61 29.95 -17.60
N GLY A 129 -16.72 28.69 -17.16
CA GLY A 129 -16.68 27.50 -18.00
C GLY A 129 -17.83 27.46 -18.99
N ALA A 130 -19.05 27.76 -18.54
CA ALA A 130 -20.24 27.84 -19.40
C ALA A 130 -20.07 28.90 -20.49
N MET A 131 -19.61 30.09 -20.12
CA MET A 131 -19.30 31.15 -21.07
C MET A 131 -18.19 30.76 -22.04
N ALA A 132 -17.10 30.16 -21.54
CA ALA A 132 -15.97 29.74 -22.37
C ALA A 132 -16.37 28.68 -23.41
N LEU A 133 -17.18 27.69 -23.00
CA LEU A 133 -17.74 26.70 -23.93
C LEU A 133 -18.63 27.36 -24.98
N ARG A 134 -19.53 28.26 -24.57
CA ARG A 134 -20.43 28.95 -25.50
C ARG A 134 -19.68 29.82 -26.53
N GLU A 135 -18.59 30.47 -26.13
CA GLU A 135 -17.82 31.37 -27.00
C GLU A 135 -16.77 30.67 -27.85
N THR A 136 -16.09 29.67 -27.30
CA THR A 136 -14.86 29.10 -27.88
C THR A 136 -14.89 27.58 -28.03
N ASN A 137 -15.98 26.93 -27.60
CA ASN A 137 -16.11 25.47 -27.55
C ASN A 137 -14.96 24.78 -26.80
N SER A 138 -14.38 25.47 -25.81
CA SER A 138 -13.26 25.00 -25.00
C SER A 138 -13.27 25.67 -23.61
N VAL A 139 -12.83 24.94 -22.59
CA VAL A 139 -12.64 25.45 -21.23
C VAL A 139 -11.16 25.66 -20.87
N ALA A 140 -10.25 25.55 -21.83
CA ALA A 140 -8.81 25.60 -21.58
C ALA A 140 -8.31 26.94 -21.04
N ASN A 141 -9.07 28.03 -21.21
CA ASN A 141 -8.70 29.37 -20.73
C ASN A 141 -9.46 29.81 -19.48
N VAL A 142 -10.23 28.92 -18.83
CA VAL A 142 -11.07 29.29 -17.68
C VAL A 142 -10.24 29.89 -16.57
N ASN A 143 -9.08 29.32 -16.24
CA ASN A 143 -8.23 29.86 -15.18
C ASN A 143 -7.74 31.29 -15.47
N ALA A 144 -7.31 31.57 -16.70
CA ALA A 144 -6.98 32.93 -17.13
C ALA A 144 -8.19 33.88 -17.06
N ARG A 145 -9.40 33.38 -17.33
CA ARG A 145 -10.65 34.15 -17.16
C ARG A 145 -10.95 34.43 -15.68
N LEU A 146 -10.68 33.48 -14.77
CA LEU A 146 -10.85 33.67 -13.32
C LEU A 146 -9.88 34.71 -12.78
N GLN A 147 -8.59 34.63 -13.17
CA GLN A 147 -7.59 35.64 -12.81
C GLN A 147 -7.96 37.02 -13.35
N ARG A 148 -8.43 37.10 -14.61
CA ARG A 148 -8.93 38.35 -15.20
C ARG A 148 -10.13 38.91 -14.44
N ALA A 149 -11.10 38.07 -14.06
CA ALA A 149 -12.29 38.49 -13.32
C ALA A 149 -11.93 39.19 -11.99
N THR A 150 -10.88 38.72 -11.33
CA THR A 150 -10.33 39.35 -10.11
C THR A 150 -9.80 40.76 -10.39
N GLY A 151 -9.05 40.93 -11.48
CA GLY A 151 -8.55 42.24 -11.92
C GLY A 151 -9.68 43.18 -12.36
N GLU A 152 -10.66 42.67 -13.10
CA GLU A 152 -11.82 43.46 -13.54
C GLU A 152 -12.70 43.91 -12.36
N PHE A 153 -12.89 43.06 -11.35
CA PHE A 153 -13.55 43.47 -10.11
C PHE A 153 -12.79 44.61 -9.42
N THR A 154 -11.47 44.48 -9.31
CA THR A 154 -10.59 45.52 -8.74
C THR A 154 -10.71 46.83 -9.51
N GLU A 155 -10.69 46.79 -10.85
CA GLU A 155 -10.87 47.98 -11.69
C GLU A 155 -12.24 48.64 -11.50
N ARG A 156 -13.33 47.87 -11.46
CA ARG A 156 -14.68 48.42 -11.26
C ARG A 156 -14.78 49.11 -9.91
N ARG A 157 -14.23 48.49 -8.86
CA ARG A 157 -14.17 49.08 -7.52
C ARG A 157 -13.33 50.36 -7.47
N HIS A 158 -12.17 50.40 -8.12
CA HIS A 158 -11.34 51.62 -8.19
C HIS A 158 -11.95 52.73 -9.07
N LYS A 159 -12.62 52.40 -10.17
CA LYS A 159 -13.30 53.39 -11.04
C LYS A 159 -14.47 54.06 -10.31
N LEU A 160 -15.15 53.33 -9.42
CA LEU A 160 -16.19 53.89 -8.54
C LEU A 160 -15.61 54.84 -7.46
N GLU A 161 -14.33 54.73 -7.13
CA GLU A 161 -13.63 55.67 -6.22
C GLU A 161 -13.20 56.98 -6.91
N LEU A 162 -13.15 57.00 -8.25
CA LEU A 162 -12.65 58.11 -9.07
C LEU A 162 -13.76 58.66 -9.98
N ALA A 163 -14.81 59.26 -9.41
CA ALA A 163 -15.80 59.99 -10.20
C ALA A 163 -15.16 61.23 -10.90
N PRO A 164 -15.60 61.62 -12.12
CA PRO A 164 -14.94 62.68 -12.87
C PRO A 164 -15.28 64.06 -12.28
N GLY A 165 -14.31 64.70 -11.62
CA GLY A 165 -14.40 66.10 -11.18
C GLY A 165 -13.84 66.42 -9.79
N GLU A 166 -13.41 65.44 -9.00
CA GLU A 166 -12.90 65.67 -7.65
C GLU A 166 -11.39 65.42 -7.52
N ALA A 167 -10.75 66.20 -6.64
CA ALA A 167 -9.32 66.11 -6.31
C ALA A 167 -8.94 64.71 -5.78
N PRO A 168 -7.67 64.27 -5.91
CA PRO A 168 -7.27 62.93 -5.50
C PRO A 168 -7.61 62.69 -4.01
N PRO A 169 -8.41 61.67 -3.67
CA PRO A 169 -8.82 61.46 -2.30
C PRO A 169 -7.69 60.83 -1.48
N THR A 170 -7.62 61.21 -0.21
CA THR A 170 -7.04 60.37 0.85
C THR A 170 -7.68 58.98 0.79
N ILE A 171 -6.84 57.94 0.82
CA ILE A 171 -7.16 56.51 0.64
C ILE A 171 -8.17 56.02 1.69
N ALA A 172 -9.47 56.28 1.49
CA ALA A 172 -10.56 55.71 2.28
C ALA A 172 -11.52 55.00 1.33
N ALA A 173 -11.38 53.68 1.21
CA ALA A 173 -12.25 52.83 0.41
C ALA A 173 -13.73 53.05 0.80
N SER A 174 -14.62 53.17 -0.19
CA SER A 174 -16.05 53.35 0.07
C SER A 174 -16.73 52.03 0.48
N SER A 175 -17.62 52.08 1.47
CA SER A 175 -18.42 50.91 1.88
C SER A 175 -19.33 50.46 0.74
N LEU A 176 -19.40 49.15 0.50
CA LEU A 176 -20.31 48.53 -0.45
C LEU A 176 -21.78 48.88 -0.17
N SER A 177 -22.47 49.26 -1.24
CA SER A 177 -23.91 49.51 -1.33
C SER A 177 -24.63 48.34 -2.03
N TRP A 178 -25.96 48.37 -2.02
CA TRP A 178 -26.75 47.41 -2.81
C TRP A 178 -26.57 47.59 -4.30
N GLN A 179 -26.42 48.82 -4.77
CA GLN A 179 -26.17 49.10 -6.18
C GLN A 179 -24.88 48.40 -6.64
N ASP A 180 -23.82 48.47 -5.83
CA ASP A 180 -22.55 47.78 -6.13
C ASP A 180 -22.74 46.25 -6.22
N LEU A 181 -23.52 45.66 -5.31
CA LEU A 181 -23.78 44.22 -5.29
C LEU A 181 -24.69 43.77 -6.45
N ASP A 182 -25.65 44.59 -6.84
CA ASP A 182 -26.57 44.32 -7.96
C ASP A 182 -25.84 44.45 -9.30
N GLU A 183 -24.95 45.43 -9.44
CA GLU A 183 -24.07 45.57 -10.61
C GLU A 183 -23.16 44.34 -10.76
N GLU A 184 -22.50 43.90 -9.68
CA GLU A 184 -21.69 42.69 -9.70
C GLU A 184 -22.52 41.42 -9.94
N LEU A 185 -23.73 41.33 -9.37
CA LEU A 185 -24.64 40.20 -9.61
C LEU A 185 -25.04 40.12 -11.08
N ALA A 186 -25.32 41.25 -11.72
CA ALA A 186 -25.62 41.31 -13.14
C ALA A 186 -24.43 40.84 -14.01
N VAL A 187 -23.21 41.22 -13.65
CA VAL A 187 -21.98 40.78 -14.32
C VAL A 187 -21.85 39.25 -14.27
N VAL A 188 -21.99 38.65 -13.08
CA VAL A 188 -21.79 37.20 -12.94
C VAL A 188 -22.96 36.37 -13.48
N ARG A 189 -24.19 36.89 -13.45
CA ARG A 189 -25.36 36.23 -14.07
C ARG A 189 -25.23 36.14 -15.59
N LYS A 190 -24.71 37.18 -16.23
CA LYS A 190 -24.50 37.22 -17.69
C LYS A 190 -23.61 36.07 -18.19
N LEU A 191 -22.72 35.55 -17.35
CA LEU A 191 -21.86 34.40 -17.68
C LEU A 191 -22.70 33.15 -18.03
N LEU A 192 -23.80 32.93 -17.30
CA LEU A 192 -24.75 31.81 -17.48
C LEU A 192 -25.75 32.03 -18.63
N GLY A 193 -25.67 33.16 -19.34
CA GLY A 193 -26.55 33.44 -20.48
C GLY A 193 -27.94 33.94 -20.08
N PRO A 194 -28.85 34.11 -21.06
CA PRO A 194 -30.10 34.85 -20.87
C PRO A 194 -31.10 34.20 -19.92
N HIS A 195 -31.03 32.87 -19.73
CA HIS A 195 -31.91 32.16 -18.80
C HIS A 195 -31.64 32.50 -17.33
N ALA A 196 -30.47 33.04 -17.00
CA ALA A 196 -30.17 33.52 -15.65
C ALA A 196 -31.06 34.72 -15.23
N ASP A 197 -31.74 35.36 -16.19
CA ASP A 197 -32.69 36.45 -15.99
C ASP A 197 -34.13 35.98 -15.69
N ASP A 198 -34.37 34.66 -15.61
CA ASP A 198 -35.67 34.11 -15.25
C ASP A 198 -36.10 34.57 -13.84
N PRO A 199 -37.28 35.24 -13.71
CA PRO A 199 -37.78 35.71 -12.41
C PRO A 199 -38.07 34.61 -11.39
N SER A 200 -38.18 33.35 -11.82
CA SER A 200 -38.39 32.21 -10.92
C SER A 200 -37.14 31.86 -10.10
N ILE A 201 -35.96 32.33 -10.53
CA ILE A 201 -34.71 32.08 -9.81
C ILE A 201 -34.56 33.07 -8.65
N ASP A 202 -34.63 32.56 -7.43
CA ASP A 202 -34.42 33.35 -6.21
C ASP A 202 -32.92 33.53 -5.95
N TRP A 203 -32.31 34.51 -6.62
CA TRP A 203 -30.93 34.95 -6.38
C TRP A 203 -30.82 35.66 -5.03
N ARG A 204 -30.01 35.10 -4.14
CA ARG A 204 -29.81 35.60 -2.77
C ARG A 204 -28.35 35.95 -2.51
N LEU A 205 -28.13 36.85 -1.56
CA LEU A 205 -26.82 37.10 -0.97
C LEU A 205 -26.65 36.24 0.28
N VAL A 206 -25.57 35.49 0.41
CA VAL A 206 -25.23 34.81 1.67
C VAL A 206 -23.93 35.41 2.19
N VAL A 207 -23.93 35.83 3.45
CA VAL A 207 -22.75 36.41 4.10
C VAL A 207 -22.38 35.56 5.31
N ARG A 208 -21.16 35.04 5.30
CA ARG A 208 -20.54 34.43 6.48
C ARG A 208 -19.85 35.53 7.27
N VAL A 209 -20.44 35.88 8.41
CA VAL A 209 -19.90 36.85 9.35
C VAL A 209 -19.07 36.10 10.39
N SER A 210 -17.79 36.41 10.49
CA SER A 210 -16.87 35.81 11.47
C SER A 210 -16.42 36.87 12.47
N ARG A 211 -16.74 36.67 13.75
CA ARG A 211 -16.27 37.50 14.86
C ARG A 211 -14.86 37.08 15.24
N VAL A 212 -13.93 38.02 15.19
CA VAL A 212 -12.50 37.80 15.46
C VAL A 212 -12.01 38.81 16.49
N LYS A 213 -11.02 38.45 17.31
CA LYS A 213 -10.43 39.41 18.25
C LYS A 213 -9.65 40.49 17.50
N ARG A 214 -9.68 41.73 17.99
CA ARG A 214 -9.17 42.93 17.30
C ARG A 214 -7.76 42.74 16.72
N ARG A 215 -6.83 42.19 17.50
CA ARG A 215 -5.42 41.95 17.10
C ARG A 215 -5.22 40.94 15.96
N TYR A 216 -6.24 40.18 15.57
CA TYR A 216 -6.15 39.14 14.54
C TYR A 216 -7.01 39.44 13.31
N VAL A 217 -7.62 40.63 13.24
CA VAL A 217 -8.51 40.98 12.12
C VAL A 217 -7.74 40.88 10.79
N ASP A 218 -6.56 41.49 10.70
CA ASP A 218 -5.78 41.51 9.45
C ASP A 218 -5.32 40.11 9.03
N ASP A 219 -4.82 39.31 9.97
CA ASP A 219 -4.40 37.93 9.69
C ASP A 219 -5.55 37.04 9.21
N ASN A 220 -6.72 37.15 9.85
CA ASN A 220 -7.90 36.39 9.45
C ASN A 220 -8.50 36.91 8.15
N LEU A 221 -8.38 38.21 7.87
CA LEU A 221 -8.78 38.81 6.61
C LEU A 221 -7.91 38.25 5.46
N GLN A 222 -6.61 38.03 5.70
CA GLN A 222 -5.71 37.37 4.75
C GLN A 222 -6.03 35.87 4.60
N ALA A 223 -6.28 35.16 5.69
CA ALA A 223 -6.61 33.73 5.65
C ALA A 223 -7.94 33.44 4.95
N ALA A 224 -8.94 34.31 5.11
CA ALA A 224 -10.23 34.19 4.42
C ALA A 224 -10.07 34.29 2.89
N THR A 225 -9.09 35.06 2.39
CA THR A 225 -8.76 35.14 0.97
C THR A 225 -8.22 33.82 0.42
N GLU A 226 -7.36 33.13 1.16
CA GLU A 226 -6.76 31.86 0.70
C GLU A 226 -7.75 30.69 0.68
N PHE A 227 -8.78 30.72 1.54
CA PHE A 227 -9.82 29.69 1.60
C PHE A 227 -10.73 29.67 0.37
N LEU A 228 -10.79 30.76 -0.37
CA LEU A 228 -11.72 30.94 -1.48
C LEU A 228 -11.21 30.31 -2.79
N ASN A 229 -9.90 30.21 -3.02
CA ASN A 229 -9.37 29.71 -4.29
C ASN A 229 -9.67 28.23 -4.57
N SER A 230 -9.94 27.87 -5.84
CA SER A 230 -9.98 26.45 -6.23
C SER A 230 -8.59 25.85 -6.00
N PHE A 231 -8.54 24.80 -5.19
CA PHE A 231 -7.29 24.16 -4.78
C PHE A 231 -6.62 23.38 -5.92
N TYR A 232 -7.38 22.97 -6.95
CA TYR A 232 -6.90 22.02 -7.96
C TYR A 232 -6.65 22.64 -9.35
N LEU A 233 -7.36 23.71 -9.74
CA LEU A 233 -7.30 24.22 -11.12
C LEU A 233 -5.89 24.65 -11.56
N ASP A 234 -5.20 25.43 -10.72
CA ASP A 234 -3.81 25.87 -11.00
C ASP A 234 -2.85 24.68 -11.13
N ASP A 235 -3.00 23.68 -10.26
CA ASP A 235 -2.18 22.47 -10.28
C ASP A 235 -2.46 21.64 -11.54
N LEU A 236 -3.72 21.51 -11.95
CA LEU A 236 -4.12 20.78 -13.15
C LEU A 236 -3.63 21.48 -14.42
N ASP A 237 -3.77 22.80 -14.54
CA ASP A 237 -3.24 23.55 -15.68
C ASP A 237 -1.72 23.49 -15.75
N ARG A 238 -1.03 23.56 -14.60
CA ARG A 238 0.43 23.35 -14.55
C ARG A 238 0.81 21.96 -15.07
N LEU A 239 0.09 20.91 -14.67
CA LEU A 239 0.35 19.55 -15.12
C LEU A 239 0.04 19.37 -16.62
N ILE A 240 -1.03 19.98 -17.12
CA ILE A 240 -1.36 19.99 -18.56
C ILE A 240 -0.25 20.72 -19.33
N ALA A 241 0.21 21.88 -18.88
CA ALA A 241 1.31 22.62 -19.52
C ALA A 241 2.62 21.81 -19.51
N GLN A 242 2.90 21.05 -18.44
CA GLN A 242 4.04 20.13 -18.38
C GLN A 242 3.96 19.05 -19.48
N THR A 243 2.77 18.49 -19.75
CA THR A 243 2.61 17.56 -20.89
C THR A 243 2.90 18.21 -22.23
N GLY A 244 2.39 19.43 -22.46
CA GLY A 244 2.61 20.17 -23.70
C GLY A 244 4.07 20.60 -23.91
N GLY A 245 4.80 20.85 -22.82
CA GLY A 245 6.22 21.19 -22.83
C GLY A 245 7.17 19.99 -22.80
N ASN A 246 6.66 18.76 -22.86
CA ASN A 246 7.41 17.50 -22.73
C ASN A 246 8.28 17.44 -21.46
N GLN A 247 7.82 18.07 -20.38
CA GLN A 247 8.47 18.01 -19.07
C GLN A 247 8.01 16.73 -18.34
N PRO A 248 8.94 15.96 -17.74
CA PRO A 248 8.58 14.70 -17.09
C PRO A 248 7.81 14.96 -15.79
N PHE A 249 6.73 14.20 -15.58
CA PHE A 249 6.06 14.16 -14.28
C PHE A 249 6.94 13.49 -13.21
N GLY A 250 6.63 13.76 -11.94
CA GLY A 250 7.10 12.93 -10.85
C GLY A 250 6.70 11.47 -11.04
N LYS A 251 7.58 10.52 -10.67
CA LYS A 251 7.40 9.08 -10.95
C LYS A 251 6.06 8.52 -10.48
N ALA A 252 5.51 8.98 -9.36
CA ALA A 252 4.21 8.52 -8.86
C ALA A 252 3.07 8.92 -9.80
N LEU A 253 3.00 10.19 -10.19
CA LEU A 253 1.98 10.69 -11.12
C LEU A 253 2.17 10.09 -12.52
N ALA A 254 3.41 9.98 -12.99
CA ALA A 254 3.74 9.31 -14.25
C ALA A 254 3.28 7.85 -14.27
N SER A 255 3.41 7.13 -13.14
CA SER A 255 2.96 5.74 -13.02
C SER A 255 1.45 5.65 -12.94
N TYR A 256 0.79 6.60 -12.26
CA TYR A 256 -0.66 6.65 -12.11
C TYR A 256 -1.37 6.97 -13.44
N LEU A 257 -0.86 7.97 -14.18
CA LEU A 257 -1.34 8.35 -15.52
C LEU A 257 -0.76 7.48 -16.63
N GLY A 258 0.11 6.53 -16.27
CA GLY A 258 0.84 5.68 -17.20
C GLY A 258 -0.10 4.80 -18.03
N PRO A 259 0.45 4.18 -19.10
CA PRO A 259 -0.36 3.32 -19.94
C PRO A 259 -0.95 2.17 -19.13
N GLU A 260 -2.18 1.80 -19.46
CA GLU A 260 -2.82 0.63 -18.91
C GLU A 260 -1.89 -0.59 -19.09
N VAL A 261 -1.72 -1.38 -18.03
CA VAL A 261 -0.96 -2.63 -18.13
C VAL A 261 -1.68 -3.55 -19.11
N PRO A 262 -1.05 -3.92 -20.25
CA PRO A 262 -1.65 -4.80 -21.24
C PRO A 262 -2.17 -6.08 -20.59
N LYS A 263 -3.36 -6.55 -20.99
CA LYS A 263 -3.97 -7.77 -20.43
C LYS A 263 -3.00 -8.97 -20.35
N PRO A 264 -2.15 -9.25 -21.36
CA PRO A 264 -1.19 -10.37 -21.28
C PRO A 264 -0.10 -10.23 -20.21
N LEU A 265 0.16 -9.01 -19.74
CA LEU A 265 1.11 -8.72 -18.67
C LEU A 265 0.45 -8.69 -17.28
N ARG A 266 -0.88 -8.80 -17.21
CA ARG A 266 -1.60 -8.91 -15.92
C ARG A 266 -1.49 -10.33 -15.42
N VAL A 267 -1.12 -10.46 -14.15
CA VAL A 267 -1.00 -11.75 -13.48
C VAL A 267 -2.14 -11.86 -12.48
N ASP A 268 -3.02 -12.84 -12.68
CA ASP A 268 -3.96 -13.25 -11.64
C ASP A 268 -3.20 -14.11 -10.63
N VAL A 269 -2.78 -13.49 -9.54
CA VAL A 269 -2.00 -14.15 -8.49
C VAL A 269 -2.78 -15.23 -7.74
N LEU A 270 -4.10 -15.30 -7.87
CA LEU A 270 -4.89 -16.39 -7.26
C LEU A 270 -4.88 -17.65 -8.13
N ALA A 271 -4.75 -17.49 -9.45
CA ALA A 271 -4.60 -18.59 -10.40
C ALA A 271 -3.12 -18.99 -10.62
N ASP A 272 -2.21 -18.01 -10.55
CA ASP A 272 -0.77 -18.22 -10.69
C ASP A 272 -0.12 -18.43 -9.31
N HIS A 273 0.01 -19.71 -8.93
CA HIS A 273 0.64 -20.10 -7.66
C HIS A 273 2.12 -19.71 -7.59
N VAL A 274 2.82 -19.61 -8.73
CA VAL A 274 4.24 -19.19 -8.75
C VAL A 274 4.33 -17.72 -8.41
N ALA A 275 3.47 -16.89 -9.00
CA ALA A 275 3.40 -15.46 -8.69
C ALA A 275 3.03 -15.21 -7.22
N MET A 276 2.03 -15.92 -6.68
CA MET A 276 1.70 -15.81 -5.25
C MET A 276 2.88 -16.24 -4.36
N THR A 277 3.52 -17.37 -4.66
CA THR A 277 4.70 -17.88 -3.94
C THR A 277 5.80 -16.81 -3.86
N GLN A 278 6.08 -16.13 -4.96
CA GLN A 278 7.07 -15.04 -4.99
C GLN A 278 6.67 -13.85 -4.11
N LEU A 279 5.37 -13.54 -3.99
CA LEU A 279 4.89 -12.45 -3.15
C LEU A 279 4.98 -12.79 -1.66
N VAL A 280 4.66 -14.03 -1.27
CA VAL A 280 4.62 -14.47 0.14
C VAL A 280 5.88 -15.19 0.60
N SER A 281 6.92 -15.21 -0.22
CA SER A 281 8.22 -15.81 0.11
C SER A 281 8.76 -15.26 1.42
N ALA A 282 9.34 -16.14 2.26
CA ALA A 282 9.94 -15.77 3.53
C ALA A 282 11.08 -14.74 3.37
N LYS A 283 11.69 -14.68 2.18
CA LYS A 283 12.67 -13.64 1.79
C LYS A 283 12.11 -12.23 1.90
N HIS A 284 10.82 -12.05 1.66
CA HIS A 284 10.12 -10.78 1.66
C HIS A 284 9.31 -10.54 2.93
N LEU A 285 9.41 -11.44 3.92
CA LEU A 285 8.76 -11.27 5.21
C LEU A 285 9.30 -10.00 5.89
N PRO A 286 8.43 -9.03 6.25
CA PRO A 286 8.85 -7.82 6.96
C PRO A 286 9.40 -8.17 8.34
N SER A 287 10.42 -7.45 8.78
CA SER A 287 11.01 -7.62 10.11
C SER A 287 10.12 -7.16 11.24
N ALA A 288 9.18 -6.28 10.94
CA ALA A 288 8.29 -5.66 11.87
C ALA A 288 6.84 -6.04 11.55
N ARG A 289 6.00 -5.96 12.58
CA ARG A 289 4.55 -5.89 12.46
C ARG A 289 4.01 -5.05 13.60
N TRP A 290 2.78 -4.57 13.45
CA TRP A 290 2.10 -3.95 14.57
C TRP A 290 1.88 -5.00 15.68
N PRO A 291 1.98 -4.63 16.97
CA PRO A 291 1.91 -5.56 18.10
C PRO A 291 0.47 -5.97 18.42
N THR A 292 -0.24 -6.52 17.42
CA THR A 292 -1.50 -7.25 17.60
C THR A 292 -1.23 -8.70 18.03
N SER A 293 -2.28 -9.46 18.35
CA SER A 293 -2.17 -10.86 18.78
C SER A 293 -1.23 -11.67 17.87
N SER A 294 -0.19 -12.26 18.45
CA SER A 294 0.75 -13.14 17.73
C SER A 294 0.08 -14.40 17.18
N ALA A 295 -1.06 -14.80 17.76
CA ALA A 295 -1.88 -15.91 17.25
C ALA A 295 -2.67 -15.56 15.98
N GLU A 296 -2.73 -14.28 15.60
CA GLU A 296 -3.51 -13.75 14.48
C GLU A 296 -2.58 -13.14 13.40
N PRO A 297 -1.92 -13.97 12.58
CA PRO A 297 -1.15 -13.51 11.43
C PRO A 297 -2.05 -12.89 10.36
N LEU A 298 -1.45 -12.03 9.52
CA LEU A 298 -2.09 -11.62 8.26
C LEU A 298 -2.38 -12.85 7.40
N VAL A 299 -3.54 -12.87 6.75
CA VAL A 299 -3.91 -13.94 5.82
C VAL A 299 -3.17 -13.79 4.48
N LEU A 300 -3.17 -14.84 3.65
CA LEU A 300 -2.38 -14.95 2.41
C LEU A 300 -2.33 -13.67 1.55
N ALA A 301 -3.49 -13.13 1.15
CA ALA A 301 -3.56 -11.94 0.30
C ALA A 301 -3.08 -10.66 1.01
N GLN A 302 -3.29 -10.59 2.33
CA GLN A 302 -2.80 -9.48 3.13
C GLN A 302 -1.26 -9.51 3.26
N GLN A 303 -0.68 -10.69 3.52
CA GLN A 303 0.77 -10.89 3.52
C GLN A 303 1.39 -10.49 2.18
N ALA A 304 0.81 -11.00 1.08
CA ALA A 304 1.25 -10.69 -0.28
C ALA A 304 1.21 -9.17 -0.55
N THR A 305 0.15 -8.49 -0.09
CA THR A 305 -0.02 -7.05 -0.26
C THR A 305 1.04 -6.26 0.51
N VAL A 306 1.25 -6.54 1.80
CA VAL A 306 2.27 -5.84 2.60
C VAL A 306 3.67 -6.06 2.03
N ALA A 307 4.01 -7.32 1.68
CA ALA A 307 5.28 -7.65 1.05
C ALA A 307 5.46 -6.92 -0.29
N HIS A 308 4.42 -6.86 -1.12
CA HIS A 308 4.45 -6.16 -2.41
C HIS A 308 4.66 -4.65 -2.25
N VAL A 309 3.91 -4.01 -1.33
CA VAL A 309 4.04 -2.58 -1.03
C VAL A 309 5.46 -2.26 -0.60
N LEU A 310 5.99 -2.99 0.39
CA LEU A 310 7.33 -2.77 0.91
C LEU A 310 8.40 -3.05 -0.14
N ARG A 311 8.27 -4.12 -0.93
CA ARG A 311 9.25 -4.45 -1.99
C ARG A 311 9.27 -3.41 -3.10
N THR A 312 8.13 -2.83 -3.45
CA THR A 312 7.99 -1.92 -4.58
C THR A 312 8.38 -0.49 -4.21
N LEU A 313 8.07 -0.06 -2.98
CA LEU A 313 8.20 1.34 -2.57
C LEU A 313 9.37 1.61 -1.61
N ARG A 314 9.99 0.59 -1.01
CA ARG A 314 11.14 0.81 -0.10
C ARG A 314 12.33 1.36 -0.89
N GLY A 315 12.75 2.58 -0.52
CA GLY A 315 13.88 3.27 -1.15
C GLY A 315 13.63 3.74 -2.58
N HIS A 316 12.39 3.60 -3.10
CA HIS A 316 12.07 3.93 -4.48
C HIS A 316 10.74 4.69 -4.57
N PRO A 317 10.68 5.81 -5.30
CA PRO A 317 9.40 6.47 -5.58
C PRO A 317 8.53 5.61 -6.50
N GLY A 318 7.23 5.59 -6.25
CA GLY A 318 6.28 4.81 -7.05
C GLY A 318 4.87 4.90 -6.50
N VAL A 319 3.98 4.08 -7.06
CA VAL A 319 2.59 3.94 -6.59
C VAL A 319 2.21 2.47 -6.60
N VAL A 320 1.49 2.06 -5.55
CA VAL A 320 0.87 0.72 -5.47
C VAL A 320 -0.60 0.92 -5.14
N GLY A 321 -1.48 0.42 -5.99
CA GLY A 321 -2.92 0.40 -5.73
C GLY A 321 -3.30 -0.84 -4.92
N VAL A 322 -3.99 -0.64 -3.80
CA VAL A 322 -4.54 -1.73 -2.99
C VAL A 322 -6.06 -1.59 -2.94
N ASN A 323 -6.76 -2.51 -3.58
CA ASN A 323 -8.22 -2.56 -3.50
C ASN A 323 -8.63 -3.57 -2.41
N GLY A 324 -9.41 -3.12 -1.44
CA GLY A 324 -9.96 -3.96 -0.38
C GLY A 324 -11.43 -3.61 -0.14
N PRO A 325 -12.37 -4.55 -0.33
CA PRO A 325 -13.77 -4.37 0.09
C PRO A 325 -13.93 -3.96 1.57
N PRO A 326 -15.10 -3.49 2.00
CA PRO A 326 -15.37 -3.25 3.42
C PRO A 326 -15.08 -4.50 4.27
N GLY A 327 -14.47 -4.33 5.45
CA GLY A 327 -14.15 -5.43 6.37
C GLY A 327 -12.90 -6.26 6.06
N THR A 328 -12.16 -6.01 4.97
CA THR A 328 -10.98 -6.83 4.59
C THR A 328 -9.66 -6.46 5.28
N GLY A 329 -9.70 -5.67 6.35
CA GLY A 329 -8.51 -5.35 7.15
C GLY A 329 -7.54 -4.33 6.53
N LYS A 330 -8.03 -3.36 5.75
CA LYS A 330 -7.19 -2.29 5.16
C LYS A 330 -6.33 -1.54 6.18
N THR A 331 -6.90 -1.20 7.34
CA THR A 331 -6.16 -0.55 8.42
C THR A 331 -5.11 -1.48 9.03
N THR A 332 -5.39 -2.78 9.10
CA THR A 332 -4.43 -3.79 9.56
C THR A 332 -3.20 -3.84 8.64
N LEU A 333 -3.39 -3.82 7.32
CA LEU A 333 -2.30 -3.73 6.34
C LEU A 333 -1.45 -2.47 6.55
N LEU A 334 -2.12 -1.32 6.73
CA LEU A 334 -1.46 -0.04 6.92
C LEU A 334 -0.59 -0.03 8.19
N ARG A 335 -1.06 -0.63 9.30
CA ARG A 335 -0.31 -0.71 10.54
C ARG A 335 1.01 -1.49 10.40
N ASP A 336 1.00 -2.60 9.67
CA ASP A 336 2.22 -3.37 9.41
C ASP A 336 3.22 -2.61 8.51
N VAL A 337 2.73 -1.85 7.53
CA VAL A 337 3.57 -0.96 6.72
C VAL A 337 4.17 0.14 7.59
N ILE A 338 3.37 0.79 8.45
CA ILE A 338 3.84 1.81 9.40
C ILE A 338 4.92 1.23 10.32
N ALA A 339 4.71 0.02 10.84
CA ALA A 339 5.66 -0.64 11.74
C ALA A 339 7.03 -0.84 11.06
N GLU A 340 7.06 -1.35 9.81
CA GLU A 340 8.32 -1.54 9.09
C GLU A 340 9.00 -0.21 8.74
N VAL A 341 8.24 0.84 8.41
CA VAL A 341 8.80 2.18 8.14
C VAL A 341 9.44 2.78 9.40
N ILE A 342 8.81 2.63 10.56
CA ILE A 342 9.38 3.07 11.85
C ILE A 342 10.64 2.27 12.20
N VAL A 343 10.61 0.94 12.02
CA VAL A 343 11.78 0.08 12.24
C VAL A 343 12.93 0.44 11.30
N GLU A 344 12.65 0.83 10.07
CA GLU A 344 13.67 1.31 9.13
C GLU A 344 14.38 2.57 9.64
N ARG A 345 13.64 3.52 10.21
CA ARG A 345 14.24 4.70 10.85
C ARG A 345 15.07 4.30 12.08
N ALA A 346 14.57 3.36 12.89
CA ALA A 346 15.30 2.85 14.06
C ALA A 346 16.62 2.15 13.66
N ARG A 347 16.69 1.43 12.53
CA ARG A 347 17.95 0.87 12.02
C ARG A 347 19.02 1.93 11.79
N ARG A 348 18.61 3.07 11.22
CA ARG A 348 19.52 4.20 10.95
C ARG A 348 19.99 4.83 12.25
N ILE A 349 19.10 5.00 13.23
CA ILE A 349 19.46 5.46 14.58
C ILE A 349 20.41 4.48 15.28
N ALA A 350 20.12 3.17 15.21
CA ALA A 350 20.94 2.13 15.82
C ALA A 350 22.35 2.06 15.22
N ALA A 351 22.53 2.43 13.94
CA ALA A 351 23.85 2.50 13.30
C ALA A 351 24.74 3.62 13.87
N LEU A 352 24.18 4.63 14.52
CA LEU A 352 24.93 5.75 15.11
C LEU A 352 25.72 5.33 16.34
N ALA A 353 26.87 5.94 16.57
CA ALA A 353 27.66 5.69 17.78
C ALA A 353 27.04 6.39 18.99
N LYS A 354 26.43 7.57 18.78
CA LYS A 354 25.80 8.39 19.81
C LYS A 354 24.43 8.87 19.34
N PRO A 355 23.43 8.99 20.23
CA PRO A 355 22.08 9.41 19.83
C PRO A 355 22.06 10.81 19.22
N GLY A 356 22.93 11.72 19.65
CA GLY A 356 22.98 13.10 19.11
C GLY A 356 23.52 13.24 17.69
N GLU A 357 24.03 12.16 17.10
CA GLU A 357 24.49 12.13 15.71
C GLU A 357 23.34 12.12 14.70
N ILE A 358 22.08 12.02 15.14
CA ILE A 358 20.89 12.17 14.27
C ILE A 358 20.75 13.58 13.69
N PHE A 359 21.41 14.58 14.29
CA PHE A 359 21.28 15.99 13.94
C PHE A 359 22.38 16.44 13.00
N GLU A 360 22.07 17.41 12.15
CA GLU A 360 23.08 18.17 11.43
C GLU A 360 24.03 18.88 12.43
N PRO A 361 25.32 19.04 12.09
CA PRO A 361 26.28 19.70 12.98
C PRO A 361 25.93 21.17 13.26
N GLU A 362 25.36 21.85 12.26
CA GLU A 362 25.06 23.28 12.30
C GLU A 362 23.57 23.52 12.58
N ALA A 363 23.30 24.42 13.52
CA ALA A 363 21.95 24.92 13.77
C ALA A 363 21.65 26.10 12.84
N THR A 364 20.40 26.20 12.38
CA THR A 364 19.88 27.32 11.60
C THR A 364 18.86 28.12 12.42
N SER A 365 18.32 29.18 11.82
CA SER A 365 17.22 29.97 12.37
C SER A 365 15.97 29.78 11.51
N VAL A 366 14.87 29.39 12.14
CA VAL A 366 13.55 29.31 11.52
C VAL A 366 12.58 30.11 12.38
N ASP A 367 11.89 31.10 11.81
CA ASP A 367 11.02 32.03 12.57
C ASP A 367 11.76 32.69 13.76
N GLY A 368 13.02 33.08 13.56
CA GLY A 368 13.86 33.68 14.62
C GLY A 368 14.25 32.73 15.75
N LYS A 369 13.91 31.44 15.66
CA LYS A 369 14.20 30.41 16.66
C LYS A 369 15.32 29.50 16.19
N LYS A 370 16.21 29.15 17.12
CA LYS A 370 17.27 28.16 16.89
C LYS A 370 16.64 26.80 16.55
N PHE A 371 16.96 26.28 15.38
CA PHE A 371 16.49 25.00 14.87
C PHE A 371 17.70 24.15 14.47
N THR A 372 17.75 22.89 14.88
CA THR A 372 18.82 21.95 14.51
C THR A 372 18.21 20.82 13.69
N PRO A 373 18.37 20.83 12.36
CA PRO A 373 17.75 19.82 11.49
C PRO A 373 18.17 18.40 11.85
N ILE A 374 17.25 17.45 11.67
CA ILE A 374 17.59 16.02 11.66
C ILE A 374 18.22 15.72 10.29
N LYS A 375 19.26 14.89 10.26
CA LYS A 375 19.95 14.56 9.02
C LYS A 375 19.01 13.87 8.04
N THR A 376 19.14 14.25 6.77
CA THR A 376 18.33 13.70 5.67
C THR A 376 18.50 12.18 5.55
N ASP A 377 19.69 11.63 5.79
CA ASP A 377 19.94 10.18 5.71
C ASP A 377 19.20 9.38 6.80
N ILE A 378 18.86 10.01 7.94
CA ILE A 378 18.00 9.43 8.98
C ILE A 378 16.54 9.43 8.54
N MET A 379 16.02 10.56 8.02
CA MET A 379 14.58 10.74 7.77
C MET A 379 14.11 10.28 6.38
N ALA A 380 14.93 10.43 5.34
CA ALA A 380 14.52 10.26 3.95
C ALA A 380 13.89 8.88 3.68
N GLY A 381 12.68 8.89 3.10
CA GLY A 381 11.93 7.67 2.80
C GLY A 381 11.30 6.98 4.02
N THR A 382 11.33 7.60 5.20
CA THR A 382 10.64 7.10 6.41
C THR A 382 9.59 8.05 6.96
N ALA A 383 9.38 9.21 6.33
CA ALA A 383 8.25 10.08 6.61
C ALA A 383 6.94 9.43 6.16
N ILE A 384 5.88 9.58 6.95
CA ILE A 384 4.57 8.98 6.69
C ILE A 384 3.54 10.09 6.67
N VAL A 385 2.85 10.23 5.54
CA VAL A 385 1.70 11.14 5.40
C VAL A 385 0.48 10.29 5.07
N VAL A 386 -0.57 10.43 5.87
CA VAL A 386 -1.87 9.80 5.64
C VAL A 386 -2.85 10.88 5.22
N ALA A 387 -3.40 10.77 4.01
CA ALA A 387 -4.39 11.69 3.47
C ALA A 387 -5.62 10.92 2.97
N SER A 388 -6.79 11.55 3.07
CA SER A 388 -8.03 11.06 2.50
C SER A 388 -8.92 12.25 2.14
N ASN A 389 -9.73 12.11 1.10
CA ASN A 389 -10.83 13.04 0.81
C ASN A 389 -11.99 12.89 1.80
N ASN A 390 -11.95 11.90 2.71
CA ASN A 390 -12.89 11.72 3.80
C ASN A 390 -12.21 12.02 5.15
N ASN A 391 -12.52 13.17 5.74
CA ASN A 391 -11.97 13.60 7.03
C ASN A 391 -12.22 12.59 8.17
N ASN A 392 -13.35 11.85 8.14
CA ASN A 392 -13.63 10.83 9.16
C ASN A 392 -12.67 9.64 9.04
N ALA A 393 -12.26 9.27 7.83
CA ALA A 393 -11.30 8.18 7.63
C ALA A 393 -9.92 8.53 8.21
N VAL A 394 -9.45 9.77 8.00
CA VAL A 394 -8.18 10.25 8.59
C VAL A 394 -8.29 10.34 10.11
N LYS A 395 -9.42 10.85 10.63
CA LYS A 395 -9.68 10.92 12.07
C LYS A 395 -9.61 9.53 12.72
N ASN A 396 -10.27 8.53 12.13
CA ASN A 396 -10.25 7.17 12.64
C ASN A 396 -8.82 6.59 12.68
N ILE A 397 -8.04 6.75 11.61
CA ILE A 397 -6.64 6.27 11.58
C ILE A 397 -5.80 6.98 12.65
N THR A 398 -5.89 8.30 12.75
CA THR A 398 -5.10 9.11 13.70
C THR A 398 -5.47 8.87 15.17
N GLN A 399 -6.70 8.43 15.44
CA GLN A 399 -7.16 8.08 16.80
C GLN A 399 -6.91 6.62 17.16
N GLU A 400 -6.92 5.71 16.18
CA GLU A 400 -6.68 4.29 16.44
C GLU A 400 -5.20 3.96 16.71
N LEU A 401 -4.25 4.59 16.01
CA LEU A 401 -2.83 4.25 16.17
C LEU A 401 -2.33 4.50 17.61
N PRO A 402 -2.72 5.58 18.31
CA PRO A 402 -2.35 5.79 19.71
C PRO A 402 -3.12 4.95 20.74
N ALA A 403 -4.25 4.33 20.36
CA ALA A 403 -5.15 3.68 21.30
C ALA A 403 -4.57 2.36 21.84
N ARG A 404 -4.62 2.17 23.16
CA ARG A 404 -4.12 0.99 23.88
C ARG A 404 -4.77 -0.30 23.41
N ALA A 405 -6.06 -0.24 23.05
CA ALA A 405 -6.83 -1.34 22.49
C ALA A 405 -6.29 -1.88 21.14
N ARG A 406 -5.36 -1.15 20.48
CA ARG A 406 -4.68 -1.62 19.27
C ARG A 406 -3.36 -2.34 19.54
N ILE A 407 -2.99 -2.54 20.81
CA ILE A 407 -1.83 -3.30 21.26
C ILE A 407 -2.33 -4.52 22.03
N SER A 408 -1.86 -5.71 21.65
CA SER A 408 -2.22 -6.96 22.33
C SER A 408 -1.73 -6.95 23.79
N PRO A 409 -2.53 -7.44 24.75
CA PRO A 409 -2.12 -7.56 26.16
C PRO A 409 -0.86 -8.43 26.35
N GLU A 410 -0.53 -9.31 25.39
CA GLU A 410 0.65 -10.18 25.46
C GLU A 410 1.99 -9.42 25.50
N PHE A 411 1.99 -8.15 25.10
CA PHE A 411 3.16 -7.27 25.09
C PHE A 411 3.28 -6.38 26.33
N GLY A 412 2.45 -6.62 27.37
CA GLY A 412 2.40 -5.77 28.55
C GLY A 412 1.87 -4.38 28.21
N GLU A 413 2.39 -3.35 28.87
CA GLU A 413 1.98 -1.96 28.73
C GLU A 413 3.13 -1.10 28.17
N PRO A 414 3.43 -1.20 26.86
CA PRO A 414 4.44 -0.36 26.25
C PRO A 414 3.99 1.10 26.24
N THR A 415 4.92 2.01 26.52
CA THR A 415 4.65 3.45 26.64
C THR A 415 5.53 4.24 25.66
N TYR A 416 4.93 5.16 24.91
CA TYR A 416 5.65 6.09 24.04
C TYR A 416 5.11 7.51 24.17
N PHE A 417 5.54 8.24 25.20
CA PHE A 417 4.96 9.54 25.56
C PHE A 417 3.43 9.43 25.75
N ASP A 418 2.97 8.33 26.36
CA ASP A 418 1.57 8.00 26.63
C ASP A 418 0.89 9.07 27.49
N GLU A 419 1.60 9.61 28.49
CA GLU A 419 1.13 10.73 29.31
C GLU A 419 0.82 11.98 28.46
N VAL A 420 1.67 12.28 27.47
CA VAL A 420 1.50 13.46 26.60
C VAL A 420 0.35 13.26 25.62
N ILE A 421 0.23 12.08 24.99
CA ILE A 421 -0.88 11.82 24.06
C ILE A 421 -2.23 11.75 24.78
N ARG A 422 -2.28 11.28 26.04
CA ARG A 422 -3.49 11.32 26.87
C ARG A 422 -4.02 12.74 27.00
N GLU A 423 -3.15 13.71 27.24
CA GLU A 423 -3.50 15.13 27.33
C GLU A 423 -3.91 15.71 25.97
N VAL A 424 -3.25 15.29 24.89
CA VAL A 424 -3.69 15.66 23.52
C VAL A 424 -5.08 15.12 23.23
N PHE A 425 -5.37 13.86 23.56
CA PHE A 425 -6.69 13.25 23.36
C PHE A 425 -7.76 13.93 24.22
N ALA A 426 -7.45 14.26 25.48
CA ALA A 426 -8.34 15.01 26.34
C ALA A 426 -8.65 16.40 25.75
N ALA A 427 -7.62 17.14 25.30
CA ALA A 427 -7.80 18.45 24.67
C ALA A 427 -8.55 18.38 23.33
N GLN A 428 -8.48 17.25 22.63
CA GLN A 428 -9.20 16.99 21.38
C GLN A 428 -10.56 16.31 21.59
N HIS A 429 -10.98 16.08 22.83
CA HIS A 429 -12.21 15.38 23.18
C HIS A 429 -12.36 14.02 22.46
N VAL A 430 -11.27 13.25 22.42
CA VAL A 430 -11.26 11.92 21.80
C VAL A 430 -11.83 10.91 22.79
N VAL A 431 -12.97 10.32 22.41
CA VAL A 431 -13.71 9.35 23.22
C VAL A 431 -14.08 8.12 22.37
N ASP A 432 -14.35 7.00 23.03
CA ASP A 432 -14.87 5.79 22.41
C ASP A 432 -16.39 5.88 22.11
N GLU A 433 -16.98 4.76 21.67
CA GLU A 433 -18.41 4.67 21.34
C GLU A 433 -19.33 4.92 22.56
N ASP A 434 -18.83 4.65 23.78
CA ASP A 434 -19.52 4.85 25.05
C ASP A 434 -19.22 6.22 25.69
N LYS A 435 -18.62 7.13 24.90
CA LYS A 435 -18.20 8.49 25.31
C LYS A 435 -17.18 8.52 26.46
N GLN A 436 -16.43 7.44 26.66
CA GLN A 436 -15.35 7.38 27.63
C GLN A 436 -14.01 7.80 27.01
N PRO A 437 -13.08 8.40 27.78
CA PRO A 437 -11.74 8.69 27.30
C PRO A 437 -11.03 7.42 26.81
N ILE A 438 -10.44 7.50 25.62
CA ILE A 438 -9.68 6.38 25.06
C ILE A 438 -8.35 6.24 25.81
N GLU A 439 -8.07 5.06 26.35
CA GLU A 439 -6.74 4.72 26.85
C GLU A 439 -5.70 4.72 25.73
N THR A 440 -4.55 5.32 25.98
CA THR A 440 -3.49 5.50 24.98
C THR A 440 -2.19 4.84 25.40
N TRP A 441 -1.42 4.35 24.43
CA TRP A 441 -0.10 3.74 24.64
C TRP A 441 1.03 4.60 24.09
N GLY A 442 0.77 5.48 23.11
CA GLY A 442 1.84 6.28 22.56
C GLY A 442 1.48 7.33 21.52
N LEU A 443 2.26 8.41 21.49
CA LEU A 443 2.17 9.55 20.57
C LEU A 443 2.68 9.21 19.15
N ILE A 444 2.04 8.23 18.49
CA ILE A 444 2.39 7.82 17.12
C ILE A 444 1.70 8.68 16.05
N ALA A 445 0.51 9.21 16.35
CA ALA A 445 -0.27 10.06 15.46
C ALA A 445 -1.18 11.02 16.25
N ALA A 446 -1.56 12.14 15.65
CA ALA A 446 -2.57 13.07 16.18
C ALA A 446 -3.24 13.86 15.05
N ALA A 447 -4.47 14.34 15.28
CA ALA A 447 -5.21 15.12 14.30
C ALA A 447 -4.73 16.58 14.26
N LEU A 448 -4.36 17.10 13.07
CA LEU A 448 -3.90 18.49 12.87
C LEU A 448 -4.62 19.24 11.73
N GLY A 449 -5.53 18.60 11.00
CA GLY A 449 -6.02 19.08 9.71
C GLY A 449 -6.76 20.43 9.69
N ASN A 450 -7.19 20.96 10.83
CA ASN A 450 -7.84 22.28 10.94
C ASN A 450 -7.30 23.08 12.14
N VAL A 451 -7.56 24.39 12.18
CA VAL A 451 -7.06 25.30 13.24
C VAL A 451 -7.45 24.82 14.64
N GLY A 452 -8.68 24.34 14.82
CA GLY A 452 -9.18 23.83 16.10
C GLY A 452 -8.36 22.63 16.59
N ASN A 453 -8.14 21.65 15.72
CA ASN A 453 -7.35 20.46 16.00
C ASN A 453 -5.89 20.80 16.30
N ARG A 454 -5.28 21.75 15.58
CA ARG A 454 -3.91 22.21 15.87
C ARG A 454 -3.81 22.90 17.23
N ARG A 455 -4.78 23.74 17.59
CA ARG A 455 -4.83 24.40 18.91
C ARG A 455 -5.05 23.40 20.04
N ALA A 456 -5.98 22.47 19.86
CA ALA A 456 -6.23 21.40 20.83
C ALA A 456 -4.99 20.52 21.01
N PHE A 457 -4.32 20.16 19.91
CA PHE A 457 -3.02 19.47 19.97
C PHE A 457 -1.99 20.29 20.75
N ALA A 458 -1.80 21.56 20.41
CA ALA A 458 -0.82 22.42 21.07
C ALA A 458 -1.12 22.58 22.58
N LYS A 459 -2.41 22.72 22.94
CA LYS A 459 -2.87 22.80 24.34
C LYS A 459 -2.48 21.55 25.13
N GLY A 460 -2.77 20.36 24.60
CA GLY A 460 -2.44 19.10 25.27
C GLY A 460 -0.94 18.80 25.27
N PHE A 461 -0.27 19.01 24.14
CA PHE A 461 1.14 18.67 23.94
C PHE A 461 2.09 19.62 24.70
N TYR A 462 1.83 20.94 24.70
CA TYR A 462 2.71 21.96 25.30
C TYR A 462 2.28 22.50 26.67
N ARG A 463 1.04 22.26 27.13
CA ARG A 463 0.34 22.59 28.41
C ARG A 463 0.93 23.65 29.38
N GLY A 464 2.23 23.60 29.69
CA GLY A 464 2.96 24.53 30.56
C GLY A 464 3.50 25.82 29.91
N GLU A 465 3.67 25.88 28.58
CA GLU A 465 4.04 27.15 27.90
C GLU A 465 2.84 28.05 27.63
N THR A 466 1.64 27.47 27.59
CA THR A 466 0.39 28.19 27.47
C THR A 466 -0.05 28.88 28.75
N LYS A 467 0.58 28.71 29.92
CA LYS A 467 0.23 29.45 31.17
C LYS A 467 0.92 30.82 31.29
N LYS A 468 2.23 30.91 30.98
CA LYS A 468 2.91 32.22 30.82
C LYS A 468 2.40 32.98 29.62
N ALA A 469 1.98 32.22 28.60
CA ALA A 469 1.24 32.82 27.53
C ALA A 469 -0.22 33.05 27.94
N ALA A 470 -0.90 32.26 28.79
CA ALA A 470 -2.30 32.45 29.24
C ALA A 470 -2.53 33.76 29.97
N GLU A 471 -1.55 34.28 30.72
CA GLU A 471 -1.65 35.64 31.27
C GLU A 471 -1.68 36.72 30.15
N ASP A 472 -1.18 36.41 28.95
CA ASP A 472 -1.31 37.18 27.70
C ASP A 472 -2.34 36.56 26.69
N ILE A 473 -2.90 35.36 26.98
CA ILE A 473 -3.61 34.44 26.06
C ILE A 473 -5.05 34.13 26.49
N ASP A 474 -5.44 34.38 27.75
CA ASP A 474 -6.86 34.43 28.13
C ASP A 474 -7.60 35.49 27.29
N ASP A 475 -6.86 36.46 26.75
CA ASP A 475 -7.32 37.41 25.75
C ASP A 475 -7.33 36.88 24.30
N ILE A 476 -7.15 35.58 23.99
CA ILE A 476 -7.05 35.05 22.59
C ILE A 476 -8.22 34.14 22.18
N ALA A 477 -8.89 33.44 23.09
CA ALA A 477 -10.01 32.54 22.72
C ALA A 477 -11.39 33.17 23.00
N PRO A 478 -12.39 32.99 22.12
CA PRO A 478 -13.80 33.20 22.44
C PRO A 478 -14.36 31.91 23.07
N GLU A 479 -15.09 32.06 24.17
CA GLU A 479 -15.72 30.97 24.92
C GLU A 479 -16.49 29.99 24.01
N SER A 480 -15.89 28.83 23.73
CA SER A 480 -16.62 27.65 23.29
C SER A 480 -17.18 26.97 24.54
N GLU A 481 -18.49 26.72 24.50
CA GLU A 481 -19.36 26.03 25.45
C GLU A 481 -18.65 25.24 26.56
N SER A 482 -18.70 25.79 27.78
CA SER A 482 -19.13 24.98 28.92
C SER A 482 -20.50 24.40 28.57
N VAL A 483 -20.59 23.07 28.60
CA VAL A 483 -21.88 22.41 28.77
C VAL A 483 -22.20 22.58 30.25
N ASP A 484 -22.88 23.67 30.60
CA ASP A 484 -23.52 23.79 31.91
C ASP A 484 -24.69 22.80 31.94
N ASN A 485 -24.40 21.60 32.43
CA ASN A 485 -25.27 20.81 33.29
C ASN A 485 -24.51 19.56 33.75
N VAL A 486 -23.68 19.72 34.78
CA VAL A 486 -23.52 18.71 35.83
C VAL A 486 -23.36 19.46 37.16
N GLU A 487 -24.44 19.48 37.94
CA GLU A 487 -24.37 19.83 39.35
C GLU A 487 -23.43 18.85 40.07
N ALA A 488 -22.47 19.45 40.79
CA ALA A 488 -21.79 18.97 41.98
C ALA A 488 -21.77 17.45 42.26
N ILE A 489 -20.63 16.81 42.00
CA ILE A 489 -20.15 15.69 42.83
C ILE A 489 -18.64 15.81 43.03
N GLY A 490 -18.24 15.96 44.29
CA GLY A 490 -16.98 15.41 44.82
C GLY A 490 -15.72 16.27 44.69
N GLN A 491 -15.32 16.89 45.80
CA GLN A 491 -13.93 17.25 46.05
C GLN A 491 -13.09 15.96 46.06
N GLU A 492 -12.22 15.76 45.06
CA GLU A 492 -11.14 14.77 45.14
C GLU A 492 -9.77 15.45 45.12
N GLN A 493 -9.16 15.34 46.30
CA GLN A 493 -7.75 15.42 46.72
C GLN A 493 -6.68 15.52 45.61
N GLY A 494 -5.71 16.41 45.84
CA GLY A 494 -4.59 16.74 44.95
C GLY A 494 -3.83 15.55 44.38
N GLN A 495 -4.15 15.20 43.13
CA GLN A 495 -3.29 14.41 42.26
C GLN A 495 -2.33 15.36 41.52
N ALA A 496 -1.05 15.01 41.48
CA ALA A 496 -0.04 15.75 40.73
C ALA A 496 -0.44 15.83 39.25
N GLU A 497 -0.46 17.03 38.66
CA GLU A 497 -0.83 17.22 37.26
C GLU A 497 0.15 16.45 36.33
N PRO A 498 -0.34 15.72 35.30
CA PRO A 498 0.51 15.02 34.33
C PRO A 498 1.44 15.96 33.54
N PRO A 499 2.68 15.53 33.21
CA PRO A 499 3.69 16.40 32.62
C PRO A 499 3.46 16.69 31.12
N SER A 500 3.68 17.94 30.71
CA SER A 500 3.81 18.35 29.30
C SER A 500 5.08 17.78 28.64
N ILE A 501 5.15 17.76 27.30
CA ILE A 501 6.38 17.29 26.62
C ILE A 501 7.63 18.05 27.08
N LYS A 502 7.49 19.34 27.38
CA LYS A 502 8.59 20.15 27.88
C LYS A 502 9.06 19.66 29.25
N GLN A 503 8.13 19.41 30.18
CA GLN A 503 8.47 18.88 31.50
C GLN A 503 9.11 17.50 31.41
N VAL A 504 8.63 16.65 30.48
CA VAL A 504 9.26 15.35 30.19
C VAL A 504 10.71 15.54 29.71
N LEU A 505 10.96 16.49 28.79
CA LEU A 505 12.31 16.78 28.30
C LEU A 505 13.20 17.42 29.37
N ASP A 506 12.69 18.35 30.17
CA ASP A 506 13.43 19.02 31.24
C ASP A 506 13.82 18.02 32.35
N GLN A 507 12.91 17.11 32.73
CA GLN A 507 13.22 16.01 33.64
C GLN A 507 14.26 15.06 33.04
N ALA A 508 14.16 14.76 31.76
CA ALA A 508 15.11 13.88 31.10
C ALA A 508 16.52 14.46 30.98
N ASP A 509 16.64 15.79 30.90
CA ASP A 509 17.92 16.48 30.92
C ASP A 509 18.67 16.26 32.24
N ALA A 510 17.94 16.29 33.37
CA ALA A 510 18.48 15.99 34.69
C ALA A 510 18.91 14.51 34.84
N GLU A 511 18.27 13.59 34.11
CA GLU A 511 18.52 12.15 34.14
C GLU A 511 19.33 11.64 32.93
N TYR A 512 20.12 12.50 32.26
CA TYR A 512 20.85 12.14 31.04
C TYR A 512 21.65 10.84 31.14
N ALA A 513 22.35 10.62 32.25
CA ALA A 513 23.17 9.43 32.48
C ALA A 513 22.35 8.11 32.48
N ARG A 514 21.11 8.18 32.96
CA ARG A 514 20.16 7.05 32.93
C ARG A 514 19.72 6.80 31.50
N TYR A 515 19.23 7.82 30.80
CA TYR A 515 18.68 7.67 29.45
C TYR A 515 19.72 7.26 28.42
N ILE A 516 20.99 7.69 28.55
CA ILE A 516 22.05 7.21 27.65
C ILE A 516 22.40 5.74 27.90
N SER A 517 22.30 5.26 29.15
CA SER A 517 22.50 3.84 29.49
C SER A 517 21.33 2.98 28.97
N GLU A 518 20.10 3.45 29.16
CA GLU A 518 18.91 2.82 28.60
C GLU A 518 18.98 2.79 27.07
N TRP A 519 19.40 3.88 26.42
CA TRP A 519 19.55 3.96 24.97
C TRP A 519 20.52 2.91 24.43
N ARG A 520 21.68 2.73 25.08
CA ARG A 520 22.64 1.67 24.69
C ARG A 520 22.05 0.28 24.83
N THR A 521 21.27 0.06 25.89
CA THR A 521 20.61 -1.21 26.15
C THR A 521 19.52 -1.49 25.12
N ALA A 522 18.66 -0.52 24.82
CA ALA A 522 17.63 -0.61 23.79
C ALA A 522 18.24 -0.82 22.40
N LYS A 523 19.32 -0.11 22.06
CA LYS A 523 20.08 -0.33 20.81
C LYS A 523 20.59 -1.77 20.69
N GLN A 524 21.14 -2.33 21.77
CA GLN A 524 21.62 -3.70 21.79
C GLN A 524 20.47 -4.70 21.63
N ARG A 525 19.39 -4.57 22.43
CA ARG A 525 18.20 -5.41 22.33
C ARG A 525 17.59 -5.38 20.93
N PHE A 526 17.42 -4.20 20.36
CA PHE A 526 16.90 -4.02 19.01
C PHE A 526 17.75 -4.76 17.96
N THR A 527 19.08 -4.66 18.07
CA THR A 527 20.02 -5.33 17.14
C THR A 527 20.00 -6.84 17.34
N ASP A 528 19.93 -7.32 18.58
CA ASP A 528 19.83 -8.75 18.91
C ASP A 528 18.52 -9.35 18.38
N LEU A 529 17.39 -8.65 18.52
CA LEU A 529 16.11 -9.09 17.98
C LEU A 529 16.11 -9.14 16.44
N LEU A 530 16.75 -8.18 15.78
CA LEU A 530 16.94 -8.21 14.32
C LEU A 530 17.79 -9.41 13.89
N ALA A 531 18.89 -9.70 14.60
CA ALA A 531 19.73 -10.86 14.31
C ALA A 531 19.00 -12.20 14.55
N GLN A 532 18.17 -12.27 15.59
CA GLN A 532 17.29 -13.42 15.83
C GLN A 532 16.27 -13.57 14.69
N PHE A 533 15.65 -12.48 14.24
CA PHE A 533 14.71 -12.51 13.12
C PHE A 533 15.37 -12.99 11.84
N ASP A 534 16.58 -12.51 11.53
CA ASP A 534 17.33 -12.95 10.35
C ASP A 534 17.69 -14.44 10.40
N THR A 535 18.02 -14.94 11.59
CA THR A 535 18.27 -16.38 11.81
C THR A 535 17.02 -17.21 11.52
N VAL A 536 15.86 -16.84 12.10
CA VAL A 536 14.60 -17.55 11.84
C VAL A 536 14.19 -17.42 10.38
N ARG A 537 14.29 -16.23 9.79
CA ARG A 537 13.97 -15.98 8.38
C ARG A 537 14.84 -16.82 7.45
N SER A 538 16.13 -16.98 7.73
CA SER A 538 17.00 -17.85 6.92
C SER A 538 16.57 -19.32 6.97
N THR A 539 16.11 -19.80 8.12
CA THR A 539 15.55 -21.14 8.30
C THR A 539 14.26 -21.31 7.50
N LEU A 540 13.38 -20.32 7.52
CA LEU A 540 12.15 -20.30 6.74
C LEU A 540 12.41 -20.30 5.23
N ILE A 541 13.38 -19.52 4.75
CA ILE A 541 13.79 -19.51 3.34
C ILE A 541 14.32 -20.88 2.91
N ALA A 542 15.16 -21.51 3.73
CA ALA A 542 15.68 -22.84 3.44
C ALA A 542 14.57 -23.90 3.40
N ALA A 543 13.60 -23.82 4.32
CA ALA A 543 12.44 -24.69 4.34
C ALA A 543 11.52 -24.49 3.12
N GLU A 544 11.27 -23.25 2.71
CA GLU A 544 10.52 -22.92 1.49
C GLU A 544 11.17 -23.54 0.24
N GLN A 545 12.50 -23.38 0.10
CA GLN A 545 13.26 -23.98 -1.01
C GLN A 545 13.24 -25.51 -0.96
N ALA A 546 13.35 -26.10 0.23
CA ALA A 546 13.27 -27.54 0.42
C ALA A 546 11.88 -28.08 0.05
N ALA A 547 10.80 -27.39 0.41
CA ALA A 547 9.44 -27.77 0.06
C ALA A 547 9.21 -27.78 -1.47
N ALA A 548 9.72 -26.76 -2.17
CA ALA A 548 9.70 -26.73 -3.63
C ALA A 548 10.48 -27.90 -4.26
N LYS A 549 11.66 -28.21 -3.72
CA LYS A 549 12.49 -29.33 -4.18
C LYS A 549 11.85 -30.70 -3.92
N ILE A 550 11.17 -30.88 -2.79
CA ILE A 550 10.40 -32.11 -2.51
C ILE A 550 9.36 -32.34 -3.60
N GLY A 551 8.57 -31.32 -3.96
CA GLY A 551 7.56 -31.44 -5.02
C GLY A 551 8.14 -31.71 -6.42
N GLU A 552 9.36 -31.23 -6.71
CA GLU A 552 10.10 -31.56 -7.93
C GLU A 552 10.57 -33.02 -7.92
N HIS A 553 11.26 -33.44 -6.86
CA HIS A 553 11.81 -34.79 -6.74
C HIS A 553 10.72 -35.86 -6.61
N GLN A 554 9.58 -35.56 -6.00
CA GLN A 554 8.44 -36.48 -5.96
C GLN A 554 7.89 -36.76 -7.36
N ARG A 555 7.77 -35.74 -8.22
CA ARG A 555 7.34 -35.93 -9.61
C ARG A 555 8.34 -36.77 -10.40
N GLN A 556 9.64 -36.50 -10.23
CA GLN A 556 10.70 -37.31 -10.84
C GLN A 556 10.65 -38.76 -10.34
N LEU A 557 10.46 -38.95 -9.03
CA LEU A 557 10.40 -40.26 -8.40
C LEU A 557 9.27 -41.10 -9.00
N THR A 558 8.07 -40.55 -9.15
CA THR A 558 6.94 -41.25 -9.78
C THR A 558 7.26 -41.74 -11.18
N VAL A 559 7.93 -40.92 -12.00
CA VAL A 559 8.36 -41.30 -13.36
C VAL A 559 9.42 -42.41 -13.32
N HIS A 560 10.41 -42.29 -12.43
CA HIS A 560 11.46 -43.29 -12.28
C HIS A 560 10.94 -44.62 -11.73
N GLU A 561 9.98 -44.60 -10.80
CA GLU A 561 9.35 -45.82 -10.25
C GLU A 561 8.52 -46.55 -11.32
N ALA A 562 7.81 -45.82 -12.17
CA ALA A 562 7.11 -46.41 -13.31
C ALA A 562 8.08 -47.09 -14.29
N ALA A 563 9.18 -46.40 -14.66
CA ALA A 563 10.20 -46.96 -15.54
C ALA A 563 10.91 -48.18 -14.93
N LEU A 564 11.17 -48.15 -13.61
CA LEU A 564 11.75 -49.27 -12.88
C LEU A 564 10.83 -50.50 -12.91
N ALA A 565 9.52 -50.30 -12.71
CA ALA A 565 8.53 -51.36 -12.77
C ALA A 565 8.45 -52.00 -14.16
N GLU A 566 8.47 -51.18 -15.22
CA GLU A 566 8.48 -51.66 -16.61
C GLU A 566 9.73 -52.49 -16.91
N LYS A 567 10.93 -52.00 -16.55
CA LYS A 567 12.16 -52.76 -16.74
C LYS A 567 12.19 -54.05 -15.93
N ALA A 568 11.70 -54.03 -14.69
CA ALA A 568 11.61 -55.22 -13.86
C ALA A 568 10.70 -56.29 -14.49
N ALA A 569 9.56 -55.87 -15.07
CA ALA A 569 8.67 -56.76 -15.81
C ALA A 569 9.34 -57.32 -17.08
N HIS A 570 10.12 -56.50 -17.79
CA HIS A 570 10.87 -56.94 -18.97
C HIS A 570 11.94 -57.98 -18.62
N VAL A 571 12.74 -57.73 -17.57
CA VAL A 571 13.73 -58.67 -17.05
C VAL A 571 13.06 -60.00 -16.64
N ALA A 572 11.95 -59.94 -15.91
CA ALA A 572 11.20 -61.15 -15.52
C ALA A 572 10.73 -61.96 -16.75
N THR A 573 10.33 -61.27 -17.83
CA THR A 573 9.95 -61.92 -19.10
C THR A 573 11.13 -62.61 -19.76
N ILE A 574 12.31 -61.97 -19.79
CA ILE A 574 13.54 -62.56 -20.34
C ILE A 574 13.96 -63.79 -19.52
N VAL A 575 13.94 -63.69 -18.19
CA VAL A 575 14.27 -64.81 -17.28
C VAL A 575 13.36 -66.01 -17.54
N ASN A 576 12.04 -65.79 -17.64
CA ASN A 576 11.08 -66.86 -17.94
C ASN A 576 11.35 -67.50 -19.32
N ARG A 577 11.64 -66.70 -20.34
CA ARG A 577 11.97 -67.20 -21.69
C ARG A 577 13.28 -67.99 -21.69
N LEU A 578 14.29 -67.52 -20.96
CA LEU A 578 15.57 -68.20 -20.83
C LEU A 578 15.41 -69.57 -20.15
N ALA A 579 14.61 -69.65 -19.08
CA ALA A 579 14.29 -70.90 -18.41
C ALA A 579 13.60 -71.91 -19.35
N GLN A 580 12.66 -71.44 -20.18
CA GLN A 580 12.02 -72.26 -21.23
C GLN A 580 13.04 -72.74 -22.27
N SER A 581 13.92 -71.87 -22.77
CA SER A 581 14.97 -72.24 -23.72
C SER A 581 15.97 -73.24 -23.13
N GLN A 582 16.35 -73.08 -21.86
CA GLN A 582 17.23 -74.02 -21.15
C GLN A 582 16.60 -75.40 -21.01
N GLN A 583 15.30 -75.46 -20.70
CA GLN A 583 14.55 -76.72 -20.67
C GLN A 583 14.50 -77.37 -22.06
N ALA A 584 14.15 -76.62 -23.10
CA ALA A 584 14.14 -77.12 -24.48
C ALA A 584 15.51 -77.64 -24.93
N ARG A 585 16.60 -76.98 -24.51
CA ARG A 585 17.97 -77.47 -24.77
C ARG A 585 18.25 -78.79 -24.07
N GLN A 586 17.76 -78.98 -22.84
CA GLN A 586 17.92 -80.22 -22.10
C GLN A 586 17.16 -81.37 -22.77
N ASP A 587 15.94 -81.12 -23.23
CA ASP A 587 15.13 -82.08 -23.98
C ASP A 587 15.83 -82.43 -25.31
N GLN A 588 16.36 -81.44 -26.03
CA GLN A 588 17.10 -81.64 -27.27
C GLN A 588 18.41 -82.41 -27.06
N ARG A 589 19.12 -82.18 -25.95
CA ARG A 589 20.31 -82.94 -25.58
C ARG A 589 19.97 -84.42 -25.35
N THR A 590 18.88 -84.68 -24.65
CA THR A 590 18.36 -86.04 -24.43
C THR A 590 17.99 -86.71 -25.76
N LEU A 591 17.43 -85.94 -26.71
CA LEU A 591 17.16 -86.42 -28.06
C LEU A 591 18.45 -86.76 -28.83
N VAL A 592 19.48 -85.90 -28.76
CA VAL A 592 20.79 -86.19 -29.37
C VAL A 592 21.38 -87.47 -28.78
N GLU A 593 21.38 -87.62 -27.45
CA GLU A 593 21.87 -88.81 -26.74
C GLU A 593 21.13 -90.09 -27.19
N SER A 594 19.79 -90.05 -27.30
CA SER A 594 19.00 -91.17 -27.81
C SER A 594 19.26 -91.49 -29.28
N ARG A 595 19.47 -90.47 -30.14
CA ARG A 595 19.84 -90.66 -31.55
C ARG A 595 21.24 -91.23 -31.71
N THR A 596 22.22 -90.83 -30.87
CA THR A 596 23.55 -91.47 -30.83
C THR A 596 23.47 -92.94 -30.44
N ALA A 597 22.68 -93.28 -29.42
CA ALA A 597 22.47 -94.66 -29.00
C ALA A 597 21.79 -95.48 -30.11
N SER A 598 20.80 -94.91 -30.80
CA SER A 598 20.12 -95.53 -31.94
C SER A 598 21.03 -95.72 -33.15
N LEU A 599 21.89 -94.74 -33.46
CA LEU A 599 22.89 -94.89 -34.52
C LEU A 599 23.90 -95.99 -34.19
N ALA A 600 24.33 -96.10 -32.94
CA ALA A 600 25.24 -97.15 -32.48
C ALA A 600 24.60 -98.54 -32.62
N SER A 601 23.33 -98.69 -32.24
CA SER A 601 22.60 -99.96 -32.38
C SER A 601 22.34 -100.31 -33.85
N ILE A 602 21.97 -99.35 -34.71
CA ILE A 602 21.80 -99.55 -36.16
C ILE A 602 23.14 -99.95 -36.80
N ARG A 603 24.26 -99.31 -36.44
CA ARG A 603 25.60 -99.68 -36.92
C ARG A 603 26.00 -101.10 -36.50
N GLN A 604 25.62 -101.52 -35.30
CA GLN A 604 25.90 -102.86 -34.79
C GLN A 604 25.03 -103.93 -35.46
N GLN A 605 23.74 -103.66 -35.67
CA GLN A 605 22.79 -104.56 -36.34
C GLN A 605 23.01 -104.66 -37.86
N HIS A 606 23.55 -103.62 -38.49
CA HIS A 606 23.76 -103.55 -39.94
C HIS A 606 25.24 -103.55 -40.32
N ALA A 607 26.10 -104.12 -39.45
CA ALA A 607 27.51 -104.31 -39.74
C ALA A 607 27.69 -105.26 -40.94
N PRO A 608 28.52 -104.89 -41.95
CA PRO A 608 28.70 -105.72 -43.14
C PRO A 608 29.41 -107.02 -42.77
N SER A 609 28.85 -108.14 -43.24
CA SER A 609 29.43 -109.48 -43.10
C SER A 609 30.73 -109.63 -43.89
N LEU A 610 31.54 -110.65 -43.58
CA LEU A 610 32.85 -110.89 -44.23
C LEU A 610 32.75 -110.99 -45.77
N ILE A 611 31.66 -111.56 -46.29
CA ILE A 611 31.39 -111.71 -47.73
C ILE A 611 31.01 -110.36 -48.37
N GLU A 612 30.17 -109.57 -47.70
CA GLU A 612 29.76 -108.23 -48.17
C GLU A 612 30.95 -107.25 -48.21
N ARG A 613 31.90 -107.38 -47.28
CA ARG A 613 33.17 -106.61 -47.28
C ARG A 613 34.08 -106.98 -48.45
N MET A 614 34.18 -108.27 -48.79
CA MET A 614 34.93 -108.73 -49.97
C MET A 614 34.30 -108.22 -51.28
N LEU A 615 32.97 -108.28 -51.40
CA LEU A 615 32.23 -107.79 -52.58
C LEU A 615 32.35 -106.27 -52.79
N ALA A 616 32.31 -105.49 -51.71
CA ALA A 616 32.54 -104.04 -51.76
C ALA A 616 33.98 -103.68 -52.18
N TRP A 617 34.97 -104.48 -51.78
CA TRP A 617 36.39 -104.27 -52.11
C TRP A 617 36.73 -104.49 -53.60
N ILE A 618 35.97 -105.37 -54.28
CA ILE A 618 36.05 -105.59 -55.74
C ILE A 618 35.06 -104.73 -56.56
N GLY A 619 34.40 -103.74 -55.93
CA GLY A 619 33.57 -102.74 -56.61
C GLY A 619 32.12 -103.16 -56.91
N VAL A 620 31.64 -104.31 -56.41
CA VAL A 620 30.27 -104.80 -56.66
C VAL A 620 29.31 -104.26 -55.59
N ARG A 621 28.34 -103.43 -56.00
CA ARG A 621 27.26 -102.92 -55.13
C ARG A 621 26.07 -103.87 -55.17
N THR A 622 25.68 -104.39 -54.00
CA THR A 622 24.45 -105.18 -53.85
C THR A 622 23.35 -104.32 -53.24
N THR A 623 22.09 -104.56 -53.64
CA THR A 623 20.91 -103.80 -53.16
C THR A 623 20.79 -103.79 -51.63
N SER A 624 21.16 -104.91 -50.97
CA SER A 624 21.18 -105.01 -49.50
C SER A 624 22.24 -104.12 -48.83
N LEU A 625 23.40 -103.89 -49.48
CA LEU A 625 24.46 -103.02 -48.98
C LEU A 625 24.10 -101.53 -49.12
N GLU A 626 23.38 -101.18 -50.19
CA GLU A 626 22.82 -99.84 -50.39
C GLU A 626 21.72 -99.52 -49.37
N GLU A 627 20.80 -100.44 -49.08
CA GLU A 627 19.79 -100.27 -48.03
C GLU A 627 20.41 -100.09 -46.63
N LYS A 628 21.45 -100.87 -46.29
CA LYS A 628 22.19 -100.73 -45.03
C LYS A 628 22.92 -99.39 -44.95
N HIS A 629 23.60 -98.96 -46.03
CA HIS A 629 24.23 -97.65 -46.11
C HIS A 629 23.22 -96.51 -46.00
N GLN A 630 22.07 -96.62 -46.66
CA GLN A 630 21.03 -95.60 -46.66
C GLN A 630 20.39 -95.43 -45.28
N ARG A 631 20.21 -96.53 -44.53
CA ARG A 631 19.74 -96.49 -43.12
C ARG A 631 20.77 -95.89 -42.16
N ILE A 632 22.06 -96.20 -42.33
CA ILE A 632 23.12 -95.58 -41.54
C ILE A 632 23.25 -94.09 -41.91
N ALA A 633 23.15 -93.75 -43.18
CA ALA A 633 23.22 -92.37 -43.67
C ALA A 633 22.04 -91.52 -43.16
N SER A 634 20.81 -92.03 -43.22
CA SER A 634 19.63 -91.32 -42.71
C SER A 634 19.66 -91.14 -41.18
N ALA A 635 20.12 -92.15 -40.44
CA ALA A 635 20.33 -92.03 -38.99
C ALA A 635 21.49 -91.05 -38.65
N THR A 636 22.54 -91.01 -39.48
CA THR A 636 23.65 -90.06 -39.32
C THR A 636 23.21 -88.63 -39.62
N GLN A 637 22.41 -88.42 -40.67
CA GLN A 637 21.83 -87.13 -41.02
C GLN A 637 20.86 -86.65 -39.92
N SER A 638 19.98 -87.52 -39.43
CA SER A 638 19.09 -87.23 -38.32
C SER A 638 19.85 -86.83 -37.04
N LEU A 639 20.99 -87.48 -36.75
CA LEU A 639 21.86 -87.07 -35.64
C LEU A 639 22.53 -85.72 -35.90
N ALA A 640 23.00 -85.46 -37.12
CA ALA A 640 23.62 -84.20 -37.50
C ALA A 640 22.64 -83.02 -37.35
N GLU A 641 21.41 -83.16 -37.86
CA GLU A 641 20.34 -82.17 -37.72
C GLU A 641 20.00 -81.89 -36.24
N ALA A 642 19.90 -82.94 -35.42
CA ALA A 642 19.64 -82.77 -33.98
C ALA A 642 20.80 -82.08 -33.24
N SER A 643 22.05 -82.38 -33.64
CA SER A 643 23.26 -81.79 -33.07
C SER A 643 23.43 -80.32 -33.48
N GLU A 644 23.10 -79.98 -34.72
CA GLU A 644 23.10 -78.60 -35.22
C GLU A 644 22.01 -77.75 -34.54
N ALA A 645 20.81 -78.33 -34.33
CA ALA A 645 19.75 -77.68 -33.56
C ALA A 645 20.20 -77.42 -32.10
N LEU A 646 20.88 -78.38 -31.46
CA LEU A 646 21.44 -78.22 -30.11
C LEU A 646 22.52 -77.11 -30.06
N ALA A 647 23.40 -77.06 -31.07
CA ALA A 647 24.45 -76.05 -31.16
C ALA A 647 23.86 -74.63 -31.38
N THR A 648 22.78 -74.53 -32.15
CA THR A 648 22.06 -73.27 -32.39
C THR A 648 21.34 -72.80 -31.12
N MET A 649 20.57 -73.67 -30.47
CA MET A 649 19.93 -73.36 -29.18
C MET A 649 20.95 -72.93 -28.11
N SER A 650 22.14 -73.56 -28.08
CA SER A 650 23.21 -73.19 -27.14
C SER A 650 23.78 -71.79 -27.41
N ARG A 651 23.92 -71.40 -28.68
CA ARG A 651 24.34 -70.03 -29.06
C ARG A 651 23.28 -69.00 -28.67
N ASP A 652 22.01 -69.29 -28.96
CA ASP A 652 20.90 -68.38 -28.67
C ASP A 652 20.74 -68.15 -27.15
N ILE A 653 20.90 -69.21 -26.35
CA ILE A 653 20.91 -69.10 -24.88
C ILE A 653 22.05 -68.20 -24.40
N LEU A 654 23.25 -68.32 -24.96
CA LEU A 654 24.40 -67.50 -24.57
C LEU A 654 24.18 -66.01 -24.90
N VAL A 655 23.57 -65.71 -26.05
CA VAL A 655 23.18 -64.33 -26.41
C VAL A 655 22.10 -63.81 -25.46
N ALA A 656 21.09 -64.62 -25.15
CA ALA A 656 20.03 -64.25 -24.22
C ALA A 656 20.56 -64.02 -22.79
N GLU A 657 21.52 -64.81 -22.32
CA GLU A 657 22.20 -64.60 -21.03
C GLU A 657 22.99 -63.29 -20.99
N GLN A 658 23.66 -62.91 -22.09
CA GLN A 658 24.35 -61.63 -22.17
C GLN A 658 23.35 -60.46 -22.15
N GLN A 659 22.24 -60.58 -22.89
CA GLN A 659 21.17 -59.59 -22.88
C GLN A 659 20.55 -59.44 -21.48
N LEU A 660 20.32 -60.55 -20.78
CA LEU A 660 19.81 -60.54 -19.41
C LEU A 660 20.75 -59.78 -18.47
N ARG A 661 22.05 -60.07 -18.49
CA ARG A 661 23.05 -59.38 -17.65
C ARG A 661 23.07 -57.88 -17.90
N GLU A 662 22.94 -57.45 -19.15
CA GLU A 662 22.89 -56.04 -19.51
C GLU A 662 21.61 -55.37 -18.98
N GLN A 663 20.45 -56.03 -19.12
CA GLN A 663 19.19 -55.51 -18.58
C GLN A 663 19.19 -55.44 -17.04
N GLU A 664 19.77 -56.44 -16.36
CA GLU A 664 19.95 -56.44 -14.91
C GLU A 664 20.87 -55.30 -14.45
N ARG A 665 21.95 -55.03 -15.17
CA ARG A 665 22.85 -53.88 -14.91
C ARG A 665 22.09 -52.56 -15.01
N GLN A 666 21.32 -52.38 -16.08
CA GLN A 666 20.50 -51.17 -16.27
C GLN A 666 19.40 -51.03 -15.22
N LEU A 667 18.77 -52.13 -14.81
CA LEU A 667 17.78 -52.14 -13.71
C LEU A 667 18.44 -51.71 -12.39
N GLY A 668 19.65 -52.22 -12.10
CA GLY A 668 20.43 -51.83 -10.93
C GLY A 668 20.86 -50.36 -10.93
N GLU A 669 21.15 -49.79 -12.11
CA GLU A 669 21.40 -48.35 -12.27
C GLU A 669 20.15 -47.51 -11.99
N GLN A 670 19.00 -47.89 -12.57
CA GLN A 670 17.75 -47.18 -12.30
C GLN A 670 17.35 -47.26 -10.83
N ARG A 671 17.50 -48.43 -10.19
CA ARG A 671 17.22 -48.59 -8.76
C ARG A 671 18.07 -47.66 -7.89
N ARG A 672 19.37 -47.53 -8.21
CA ARG A 672 20.27 -46.57 -7.53
C ARG A 672 19.81 -45.13 -7.71
N GLN A 673 19.34 -44.74 -8.89
CA GLN A 673 18.79 -43.40 -9.13
C GLN A 673 17.51 -43.15 -8.30
N THR A 674 16.59 -44.12 -8.26
CA THR A 674 15.38 -44.06 -7.42
C THR A 674 15.73 -43.93 -5.95
N ASP A 675 16.69 -44.72 -5.45
CA ASP A 675 17.13 -44.67 -4.05
C ASP A 675 17.82 -43.35 -3.70
N ALA A 676 18.59 -42.77 -4.63
CA ALA A 676 19.20 -41.45 -4.49
C ALA A 676 18.14 -40.34 -4.37
N LEU A 677 17.13 -40.33 -5.26
CA LEU A 677 16.01 -39.38 -5.19
C LEU A 677 15.25 -39.51 -3.86
N LYS A 678 14.99 -40.74 -3.40
CA LYS A 678 14.36 -40.99 -2.08
C LYS A 678 15.21 -40.42 -0.93
N ALA A 679 16.54 -40.52 -1.02
CA ALA A 679 17.44 -39.96 -0.02
C ALA A 679 17.45 -38.41 -0.06
N GLU A 680 17.41 -37.80 -1.23
CA GLU A 680 17.30 -36.35 -1.39
C GLU A 680 15.99 -35.81 -0.82
N ILE A 681 14.86 -36.45 -1.10
CA ILE A 681 13.57 -36.10 -0.51
C ILE A 681 13.64 -36.14 1.03
N ARG A 682 14.23 -37.19 1.62
CA ARG A 682 14.41 -37.27 3.08
C ARG A 682 15.28 -36.14 3.63
N ARG A 683 16.34 -35.74 2.93
CA ARG A 683 17.19 -34.61 3.34
C ARG A 683 16.43 -33.29 3.31
N HIS A 684 15.68 -33.04 2.23
CA HIS A 684 14.85 -31.85 2.14
C HIS A 684 13.72 -31.85 3.18
N GLN A 685 13.14 -33.01 3.49
CA GLN A 685 12.12 -33.13 4.53
C GLN A 685 12.68 -32.70 5.89
N LEU A 686 13.90 -33.10 6.26
CA LEU A 686 14.54 -32.64 7.49
C LEU A 686 14.69 -31.11 7.56
N VAL A 687 14.99 -30.46 6.43
CA VAL A 687 15.10 -28.99 6.36
C VAL A 687 13.72 -28.34 6.48
N LEU A 688 12.71 -28.92 5.83
CA LEU A 688 11.32 -28.47 5.93
C LEU A 688 10.78 -28.63 7.37
N ASP A 689 11.08 -29.74 8.04
CA ASP A 689 10.69 -30.01 9.43
C ASP A 689 11.30 -28.97 10.39
N LYS A 690 12.55 -28.54 10.15
CA LYS A 690 13.14 -27.41 10.88
C LYS A 690 12.37 -26.11 10.66
N GLY A 691 11.86 -25.89 9.46
CA GLY A 691 10.95 -24.77 9.14
C GLY A 691 9.67 -24.84 9.96
N TYR A 692 9.00 -26.00 9.99
CA TYR A 692 7.81 -26.22 10.81
C TYR A 692 8.09 -26.07 12.32
N ALA A 693 9.28 -26.46 12.78
CA ALA A 693 9.69 -26.29 14.18
C ALA A 693 9.81 -24.83 14.63
N THR A 694 9.87 -23.86 13.69
CA THR A 694 9.77 -22.42 14.01
C THR A 694 8.35 -21.98 14.41
N GLY A 695 7.36 -22.86 14.25
CA GLY A 695 5.94 -22.58 14.47
C GLY A 695 5.18 -22.15 13.21
N ALA A 696 5.84 -22.10 12.05
CA ALA A 696 5.18 -21.88 10.77
C ALA A 696 4.18 -22.99 10.47
N LYS A 697 2.96 -22.66 10.03
CA LYS A 697 1.91 -23.65 9.73
C LYS A 697 1.90 -24.15 8.30
N HIS A 698 2.30 -23.32 7.35
CA HIS A 698 2.24 -23.62 5.93
C HIS A 698 3.47 -23.08 5.20
N PHE A 699 3.88 -23.81 4.16
CA PHE A 699 4.83 -23.39 3.14
C PHE A 699 4.15 -23.43 1.77
N PRO A 700 4.64 -22.68 0.76
CA PRO A 700 4.00 -22.60 -0.56
C PRO A 700 4.28 -23.85 -1.42
N ASP A 701 3.86 -25.01 -0.93
CA ASP A 701 4.12 -26.32 -1.52
C ASP A 701 2.87 -26.96 -2.15
N GLY A 702 3.03 -28.14 -2.75
CA GLY A 702 1.94 -28.84 -3.40
C GLY A 702 0.76 -29.15 -2.46
N GLN A 703 0.99 -29.36 -1.16
CA GLN A 703 -0.08 -29.64 -0.21
C GLN A 703 -0.89 -28.38 0.07
N PHE A 704 -0.22 -27.24 0.27
CA PHE A 704 -0.89 -25.95 0.44
C PHE A 704 -1.76 -25.58 -0.76
N TRP A 705 -1.25 -25.79 -1.98
CA TRP A 705 -1.97 -25.45 -3.20
C TRP A 705 -3.16 -26.39 -3.50
N GLN A 706 -3.22 -27.56 -2.87
CA GLN A 706 -4.35 -28.50 -2.95
C GLN A 706 -5.46 -28.20 -1.92
N MET A 707 -5.23 -27.29 -0.97
CA MET A 707 -6.25 -26.92 0.01
C MET A 707 -7.47 -26.27 -0.65
N PRO A 708 -8.68 -26.46 -0.10
CA PRO A 708 -9.86 -25.74 -0.54
C PRO A 708 -9.62 -24.22 -0.54
N ASN A 709 -10.17 -23.51 -1.53
CA ASN A 709 -9.97 -22.06 -1.68
C ASN A 709 -10.25 -21.30 -0.38
N GLY A 710 -11.37 -21.57 0.28
CA GLY A 710 -11.76 -20.88 1.52
C GLY A 710 -10.74 -20.99 2.66
N ASP A 711 -10.09 -22.15 2.79
CA ASP A 711 -9.09 -22.39 3.83
C ASP A 711 -7.75 -21.77 3.45
N ARG A 712 -7.36 -21.93 2.17
CA ARG A 712 -6.15 -21.31 1.61
C ARG A 712 -6.14 -19.79 1.74
N HIS A 713 -7.29 -19.14 1.55
CA HIS A 713 -7.41 -17.69 1.70
C HIS A 713 -7.34 -17.20 3.15
N ARG A 714 -7.60 -18.07 4.14
CA ARG A 714 -7.49 -17.77 5.58
C ARG A 714 -6.16 -18.22 6.18
N ALA A 715 -5.39 -19.00 5.44
CA ALA A 715 -4.08 -19.45 5.85
C ALA A 715 -3.04 -18.33 5.74
N SER A 716 -1.92 -18.56 6.41
CA SER A 716 -0.74 -17.70 6.36
C SER A 716 0.49 -18.55 6.04
N ILE A 717 1.40 -18.01 5.24
CA ILE A 717 2.60 -18.71 4.77
C ILE A 717 3.82 -18.27 5.57
N ALA A 718 4.66 -19.24 5.95
CA ALA A 718 5.96 -19.04 6.58
C ALA A 718 5.93 -18.13 7.83
N VAL A 719 4.81 -18.11 8.55
CA VAL A 719 4.62 -17.35 9.80
C VAL A 719 3.92 -18.19 10.85
N GLY A 720 4.15 -17.81 12.11
CA GLY A 720 3.53 -18.40 13.29
C GLY A 720 3.72 -17.50 14.51
N PRO A 721 3.12 -17.86 15.66
CA PRO A 721 3.10 -16.96 16.83
C PRO A 721 4.48 -16.54 17.34
N ALA A 722 5.48 -17.42 17.29
CA ALA A 722 6.82 -17.10 17.77
C ALA A 722 7.50 -16.01 16.93
N ILE A 723 7.51 -16.13 15.60
CA ILE A 723 8.11 -15.13 14.72
C ILE A 723 7.30 -13.84 14.70
N ASP A 724 5.97 -13.90 14.80
CA ASP A 724 5.15 -12.70 14.84
C ASP A 724 5.29 -11.93 16.15
N LYS A 725 5.44 -12.63 17.28
CA LYS A 725 5.83 -12.03 18.55
C LYS A 725 7.19 -11.34 18.43
N LEU A 726 8.18 -11.98 17.81
CA LEU A 726 9.50 -11.40 17.57
C LEU A 726 9.41 -10.12 16.72
N ARG A 727 8.65 -10.14 15.63
CA ARG A 727 8.43 -8.97 14.75
C ARG A 727 7.74 -7.80 15.46
N ALA A 728 6.79 -8.10 16.34
CA ALA A 728 6.15 -7.09 17.18
C ALA A 728 7.10 -6.49 18.22
N LEU A 729 7.94 -7.30 18.85
CA LEU A 729 8.97 -6.84 19.79
C LEU A 729 10.02 -5.95 19.10
N ILE A 730 10.41 -6.26 17.86
CA ILE A 730 11.30 -5.41 17.05
C ILE A 730 10.69 -4.01 16.87
N PHE A 731 9.39 -3.93 16.58
CA PHE A 731 8.69 -2.65 16.48
C PHE A 731 8.65 -1.89 17.81
N LEU A 732 8.34 -2.58 18.91
CA LEU A 732 8.28 -1.93 20.24
C LEU A 732 9.65 -1.40 20.68
N GLU A 733 10.72 -2.17 20.50
CA GLU A 733 12.09 -1.72 20.79
C GLU A 733 12.54 -0.61 19.82
N ALA A 734 12.07 -0.61 18.56
CA ALA A 734 12.30 0.51 17.65
C ALA A 734 11.66 1.80 18.17
N VAL A 735 10.40 1.75 18.62
CA VAL A 735 9.71 2.91 19.21
C VAL A 735 10.43 3.38 20.47
N GLU A 736 10.89 2.46 21.32
CA GLU A 736 11.65 2.81 22.52
C GLU A 736 13.01 3.46 22.18
N LEU A 737 13.70 2.96 21.15
CA LEU A 737 14.95 3.56 20.68
C LEU A 737 14.72 5.00 20.20
N HIS A 738 13.60 5.30 19.52
CA HIS A 738 13.24 6.67 19.17
C HIS A 738 12.98 7.52 20.41
N ARG A 739 12.21 7.00 21.38
CA ARG A 739 11.91 7.67 22.66
C ARG A 739 13.20 8.08 23.37
N LEU A 740 14.11 7.13 23.57
CA LEU A 740 15.39 7.35 24.25
C LEU A 740 16.31 8.27 23.45
N THR A 741 16.26 8.25 22.13
CA THR A 741 17.00 9.21 21.29
C THR A 741 16.50 10.64 21.51
N ILE A 742 15.19 10.83 21.68
CA ILE A 742 14.59 12.12 22.04
C ILE A 742 15.03 12.55 23.45
N LEU A 743 14.88 11.66 24.43
CA LEU A 743 15.18 11.94 25.84
C LEU A 743 16.68 12.15 26.13
N THR A 744 17.57 11.70 25.24
CA THR A 744 19.02 11.98 25.33
C THR A 744 19.43 13.25 24.60
N ASN A 745 18.52 13.91 23.87
CA ASN A 745 18.81 15.12 23.08
C ASN A 745 17.79 16.24 23.33
N THR A 746 17.35 16.36 24.58
CA THR A 746 16.36 17.30 25.13
C THR A 746 16.52 18.73 24.57
N GLY A 747 17.71 19.32 24.66
CA GLY A 747 17.95 20.71 24.26
C GLY A 747 17.72 20.97 22.76
N LYS A 748 18.17 20.06 21.88
CA LYS A 748 17.96 20.18 20.43
C LYS A 748 16.49 19.95 20.06
N PHE A 749 15.86 18.92 20.64
CA PHE A 749 14.44 18.66 20.42
C PHE A 749 13.54 19.79 20.94
N ALA A 750 13.80 20.33 22.13
CA ALA A 750 13.07 21.46 22.68
C ALA A 750 13.24 22.74 21.84
N GLY A 751 14.40 22.94 21.22
CA GLY A 751 14.62 24.01 20.22
C GLY A 751 13.72 23.82 19.00
N ASN A 752 13.73 22.64 18.41
CA ASN A 752 12.93 22.32 17.22
C ASN A 752 11.42 22.40 17.49
N LEU A 753 10.95 21.85 18.60
CA LEU A 753 9.53 21.88 18.99
C LEU A 753 9.01 23.31 19.19
N ARG A 754 9.84 24.24 19.68
CA ARG A 754 9.45 25.67 19.79
C ARG A 754 9.23 26.34 18.43
N ALA A 755 9.99 25.97 17.41
CA ALA A 755 9.77 26.43 16.04
C ALA A 755 8.42 25.90 15.51
N VAL A 756 8.15 24.61 15.71
CA VAL A 756 6.90 23.96 15.29
C VAL A 756 5.67 24.51 16.03
N ASN A 757 5.76 24.77 17.34
CA ASN A 757 4.64 25.31 18.13
C ASN A 757 4.11 26.65 17.58
N GLY A 758 5.05 27.56 17.22
CA GLY A 758 4.69 28.86 16.66
C GLY A 758 3.90 28.76 15.36
N MET A 759 4.22 27.76 14.53
CA MET A 759 3.49 27.48 13.30
C MET A 759 2.14 26.83 13.54
N LEU A 760 2.05 25.86 14.47
CA LEU A 760 0.80 25.15 14.75
C LEU A 760 -0.27 26.10 15.32
N THR A 761 0.14 27.04 16.17
CA THR A 761 -0.74 27.98 16.87
C THR A 761 -0.99 29.28 16.10
N GLY A 762 -0.20 29.55 15.05
CA GLY A 762 -0.27 30.80 14.29
C GLY A 762 0.29 32.01 15.06
N SER A 763 1.14 31.77 16.06
CA SER A 763 1.77 32.83 16.87
C SER A 763 3.12 33.32 16.31
N SER A 764 3.56 32.75 15.18
CA SER A 764 4.73 33.20 14.44
C SER A 764 4.43 34.56 13.80
N ARG A 765 5.30 35.55 14.04
CA ARG A 765 5.08 36.96 13.61
C ARG A 765 5.16 37.11 12.09
N ASP A 766 5.95 36.28 11.43
CA ASP A 766 6.11 36.25 9.97
C ASP A 766 5.79 34.85 9.44
N ARG A 767 5.09 34.76 8.30
CA ARG A 767 4.86 33.47 7.65
C ARG A 767 6.21 32.83 7.33
N VAL A 768 6.47 31.63 7.86
CA VAL A 768 7.68 30.85 7.54
C VAL A 768 7.84 30.79 6.01
N PRO A 769 8.97 31.29 5.47
CA PRO A 769 9.22 31.31 4.03
C PRO A 769 9.04 29.94 3.41
N LEU A 770 8.48 29.87 2.20
CA LEU A 770 8.25 28.59 1.49
C LEU A 770 9.53 27.74 1.39
N SER A 771 10.69 28.38 1.29
CA SER A 771 12.01 27.73 1.26
C SER A 771 12.41 27.06 2.57
N GLN A 772 11.89 27.51 3.72
CA GLN A 772 12.21 26.97 5.04
C GLN A 772 11.20 25.91 5.53
N ARG A 773 10.01 25.82 4.91
CA ARG A 773 8.98 24.86 5.30
C ARG A 773 9.42 23.39 5.18
N PRO A 774 10.15 22.96 4.13
CA PRO A 774 10.64 21.59 4.04
C PRO A 774 11.51 21.22 5.24
N MET A 775 12.41 22.12 5.69
CA MET A 775 13.33 21.86 6.81
C MET A 775 12.65 21.57 8.15
N LEU A 776 11.37 21.96 8.30
CA LEU A 776 10.60 21.72 9.52
C LEU A 776 9.76 20.43 9.45
N TRP A 777 9.44 19.98 8.24
CA TRP A 777 8.55 18.85 8.00
C TRP A 777 9.30 17.59 7.56
N ASP A 778 10.42 17.74 6.85
CA ASP A 778 11.35 16.70 6.46
C ASP A 778 12.42 16.49 7.53
#